data_AF-A0A524M892-F1
#
_entry.id   AF-A0A524M892-F1
#
_cell.length_a   1.000
_cell.length_b   1.000
_cell.length_c   1.000
_cell.angle_alpha   90.00
_cell.angle_beta   90.00
_cell.angle_gamma   90.00
#
_symmetry.space_group_name_H-M   'P 1'
#
loop_
_entity.id
_entity.type
_entity.pdbx_description
1 polymer ?
#
loop_
_entity_poly.entity_id
_entity_poly.type
_entity_poly.pdbx_seq_one_letter_code
_entity_poly.pdbx_strand_id
1 'polypeptide(L)'
;STVNGNGIDGVAVVVSSAVVSSSQVYANGANGVHVLGGGTVTVSNGSRVYTNGLDGFLVDASIGIIDASALDENHQHGAHAINDSTLTIRNQSSFAQNDMDGVLVEESYLDFSDSTATGNLRDGVSLVESESMLDGATLTQQQVHGLHMLGGFATVRDSDILENQAEGVFEQKARLSLIDSRVKDNVNNGVLLDNALIDVLRTVFDANGIAGLYAENNSSATMTDSTFTHHPKNGAYFTTSSGDFLRCTITDNAPHGIGTDVAVVVMVESTISRNEQHGIDLVNSTADLLKCTFASNGITGLEAQDSTASLVDCAFTDHIGEGIDLRNSAANLEEVTILRSTGVGLSADRSVVVMDGGEIRDGQSHGIELSKASIGATAVLISGNAGSGIAGDSSGATFVDCTITNNDAYGMLLSFTQASFENGEISDNGMAGAAGSERSRITLLNTSVTGHSGVGVFLQDSTADIRATTLSDNTLQAIDASNSVVRVVDGSEIFDNGQSGVELANTFLEIKGCTIRDNDIHGILATLSTLVVSSVDIQGHAQDGLHLSDSKADLEIVEISGNDERGIYAEVNSEVKLRGSTISDNGTEGIEIQSSSVELAGTDILDNGANGVIGFNGNFIAEESTIADHRLYGIALSGTAAELTDCEVKDNGTYGVYGADGATCLLTASIITGNGDGGINLEDGAVDVVASQIHSNEKHGVLAVGGIVNISQASRISDQPEDALHLQDASAKIVDSTLVDNGADAIDATNSKVTIQSCTISDNGENAIRAHSSSVTATTTILESNGESAVVATERSRITLIGCTVSDHPENALVIDLSSMDLQDCEVLDNRESAVVASQGTLSISGTTITGHPADVIVLVDSRAEIHSSQIEDNEGSAIHATTSTISCDDAVIRRHPTHGIILDGSSLEWVGSILSDNNGAGVSANDSQITISASTISTNTENALNLTASSAVVSNGSTLRANGDVAIMTENATLTVLDSSIIEHPKSGVVLDNSPASFSDSFV
;
A
#
# COMPACT_ATOMS: atom_id res chain seq x y z
N SER A 1 -78.91 -60.43 -38.81
CA SER A 1 -80.29 -60.50 -38.25
C SER A 1 -80.65 -59.21 -37.56
N THR A 2 -81.93 -58.99 -37.25
CA THR A 2 -82.39 -57.80 -36.49
C THR A 2 -83.13 -58.24 -35.24
N VAL A 3 -82.78 -57.66 -34.09
CA VAL A 3 -83.40 -57.90 -32.79
C VAL A 3 -83.75 -56.54 -32.16
N ASN A 4 -85.03 -56.21 -32.03
CA ASN A 4 -85.47 -54.91 -31.56
C ASN A 4 -86.81 -54.91 -30.82
N GLY A 5 -87.06 -53.85 -30.05
CA GLY A 5 -88.36 -53.61 -29.40
C GLY A 5 -88.68 -54.56 -28.23
N ASN A 6 -87.69 -55.24 -27.66
CA ASN A 6 -87.88 -56.12 -26.50
C ASN A 6 -87.98 -55.29 -25.21
N GLY A 7 -88.72 -55.80 -24.22
CA GLY A 7 -88.99 -55.06 -22.97
C GLY A 7 -87.83 -54.99 -21.96
N ILE A 8 -86.85 -55.90 -22.06
CA ILE A 8 -85.65 -55.93 -21.24
C ILE A 8 -84.45 -56.11 -22.18
N ASP A 9 -83.92 -57.32 -22.36
CA ASP A 9 -82.75 -57.58 -23.19
C ASP A 9 -83.14 -57.94 -24.64
N GLY A 10 -82.34 -57.51 -25.61
CA GLY A 10 -82.46 -57.98 -27.00
C GLY A 10 -82.02 -59.44 -27.12
N VAL A 11 -80.80 -59.74 -26.69
CA VAL A 11 -80.22 -61.10 -26.66
C VAL A 11 -79.68 -61.40 -25.26
N ALA A 12 -80.41 -62.22 -24.49
CA ALA A 12 -79.95 -62.72 -23.19
C ALA A 12 -79.33 -64.12 -23.34
N VAL A 13 -78.12 -64.32 -22.81
CA VAL A 13 -77.37 -65.58 -22.87
C VAL A 13 -76.95 -65.99 -21.46
N VAL A 14 -77.52 -67.10 -20.98
CA VAL A 14 -77.33 -67.59 -19.61
C VAL A 14 -76.56 -68.90 -19.64
N VAL A 15 -75.36 -68.95 -19.04
CA VAL A 15 -74.52 -70.17 -18.92
C VAL A 15 -74.32 -70.87 -20.28
N SER A 16 -74.17 -70.10 -21.36
CA SER A 16 -74.16 -70.60 -22.75
C SER A 16 -73.26 -69.74 -23.64
N SER A 17 -72.95 -70.24 -24.85
CA SER A 17 -72.20 -69.48 -25.86
C SER A 17 -73.09 -68.99 -27.00
N ALA A 18 -72.95 -67.73 -27.43
CA ALA A 18 -73.64 -67.20 -28.61
C ALA A 18 -72.74 -66.33 -29.49
N VAL A 19 -73.07 -66.23 -30.78
CA VAL A 19 -72.40 -65.32 -31.73
C VAL A 19 -73.46 -64.43 -32.39
N VAL A 20 -73.35 -63.12 -32.19
CA VAL A 20 -74.12 -62.09 -32.87
C VAL A 20 -73.26 -61.57 -34.02
N SER A 21 -73.51 -62.04 -35.24
CA SER A 21 -72.66 -61.72 -36.40
C SER A 21 -73.46 -60.99 -37.49
N SER A 22 -72.88 -59.95 -38.09
CA SER A 22 -73.52 -59.09 -39.11
C SER A 22 -74.98 -58.77 -38.81
N SER A 23 -75.24 -58.31 -37.58
CA SER A 23 -76.59 -58.16 -37.03
C SER A 23 -76.83 -56.78 -36.42
N GLN A 24 -78.09 -56.39 -36.30
CA GLN A 24 -78.54 -55.15 -35.66
C GLN A 24 -79.34 -55.47 -34.40
N VAL A 25 -78.95 -54.92 -33.25
CA VAL A 25 -79.64 -55.12 -31.97
C VAL A 25 -79.95 -53.75 -31.36
N TYR A 26 -81.21 -53.32 -31.36
CA TYR A 26 -81.52 -51.92 -31.05
C TYR A 26 -82.90 -51.69 -30.43
N ALA A 27 -83.09 -50.54 -29.78
CA ALA A 27 -84.38 -50.13 -29.19
C ALA A 27 -84.98 -51.18 -28.23
N ASN A 28 -84.14 -51.83 -27.41
CA ASN A 28 -84.59 -52.72 -26.33
C ASN A 28 -84.65 -51.96 -24.99
N GLY A 29 -85.52 -52.40 -24.09
CA GLY A 29 -85.86 -51.67 -22.85
C GLY A 29 -84.75 -51.58 -21.81
N ALA A 30 -83.82 -52.53 -21.82
CA ALA A 30 -82.59 -52.52 -21.02
C ALA A 30 -81.39 -52.72 -21.95
N ASN A 31 -80.82 -53.92 -22.04
CA ASN A 31 -79.57 -54.14 -22.75
C ASN A 31 -79.79 -54.62 -24.19
N GLY A 32 -78.88 -54.30 -25.11
CA GLY A 32 -78.85 -54.91 -26.44
C GLY A 32 -78.54 -56.40 -26.33
N VAL A 33 -77.36 -56.72 -25.78
CA VAL A 33 -76.90 -58.08 -25.51
C VAL A 33 -76.52 -58.19 -24.03
N HIS A 34 -76.96 -59.25 -23.36
CA HIS A 34 -76.69 -59.49 -21.94
C HIS A 34 -76.19 -60.92 -21.73
N VAL A 35 -74.99 -61.07 -21.17
CA VAL A 35 -74.37 -62.36 -20.84
C VAL A 35 -74.32 -62.52 -19.33
N LEU A 36 -74.81 -63.65 -18.82
CA LEU A 36 -74.74 -63.94 -17.38
C LEU A 36 -74.41 -65.40 -17.05
N GLY A 37 -73.80 -65.59 -15.88
CA GLY A 37 -73.57 -66.90 -15.28
C GLY A 37 -72.48 -67.74 -15.97
N GLY A 38 -71.37 -67.14 -16.35
CA GLY A 38 -70.27 -67.83 -17.05
C GLY A 38 -70.54 -68.07 -18.53
N GLY A 39 -71.40 -67.26 -19.15
CA GLY A 39 -71.67 -67.32 -20.59
C GLY A 39 -70.53 -66.75 -21.42
N THR A 40 -70.56 -66.98 -22.73
CA THR A 40 -69.62 -66.38 -23.68
C THR A 40 -70.36 -65.82 -24.89
N VAL A 41 -70.27 -64.53 -25.16
CA VAL A 41 -70.90 -63.95 -26.36
C VAL A 41 -69.90 -63.19 -27.21
N THR A 42 -69.93 -63.45 -28.51
CA THR A 42 -69.16 -62.72 -29.51
C THR A 42 -70.06 -61.88 -30.41
N VAL A 43 -69.92 -60.56 -30.38
CA VAL A 43 -70.52 -59.60 -31.33
C VAL A 43 -69.48 -59.34 -32.43
N SER A 44 -69.79 -59.67 -33.69
CA SER A 44 -68.79 -59.71 -34.77
C SER A 44 -69.28 -59.23 -36.15
N ASN A 45 -68.33 -59.05 -37.08
CA ASN A 45 -68.54 -58.88 -38.52
C ASN A 45 -69.49 -57.71 -38.88
N GLY A 46 -69.18 -56.51 -38.36
CA GLY A 46 -69.93 -55.29 -38.64
C GLY A 46 -71.32 -55.27 -37.98
N SER A 47 -71.48 -55.93 -36.83
CA SER A 47 -72.73 -55.85 -36.08
C SER A 47 -72.90 -54.46 -35.47
N ARG A 48 -74.15 -54.02 -35.30
CA ARG A 48 -74.51 -52.73 -34.72
C ARG A 48 -75.44 -52.93 -33.52
N VAL A 49 -75.07 -52.44 -32.35
CA VAL A 49 -75.88 -52.49 -31.14
C VAL A 49 -76.12 -51.08 -30.63
N TYR A 50 -77.34 -50.55 -30.79
CA TYR A 50 -77.56 -49.10 -30.64
C TYR A 50 -78.91 -48.74 -30.06
N THR A 51 -79.07 -47.56 -29.46
CA THR A 51 -80.36 -47.03 -28.93
C THR A 51 -81.06 -47.95 -27.93
N ASN A 52 -80.30 -48.76 -27.16
CA ASN A 52 -80.87 -49.57 -26.09
C ASN A 52 -81.03 -48.74 -24.80
N GLY A 53 -81.99 -49.13 -23.96
CA GLY A 53 -82.43 -48.37 -22.79
C GLY A 53 -81.41 -48.26 -21.65
N LEU A 54 -80.49 -49.23 -21.58
CA LEU A 54 -79.28 -49.22 -20.74
C LEU A 54 -78.08 -49.46 -21.65
N ASP A 55 -77.46 -50.66 -21.59
CA ASP A 55 -76.19 -50.91 -22.26
C ASP A 55 -76.33 -51.54 -23.64
N GLY A 56 -75.37 -51.27 -24.52
CA GLY A 56 -75.24 -52.04 -25.76
C GLY A 56 -74.93 -53.50 -25.47
N PHE A 57 -73.88 -53.75 -24.68
CA PHE A 57 -73.44 -55.10 -24.30
C PHE A 57 -73.07 -55.20 -22.82
N LEU A 58 -73.91 -55.86 -22.03
CA LEU A 58 -73.67 -56.14 -20.61
C LEU A 58 -73.09 -57.56 -20.41
N VAL A 59 -71.98 -57.66 -19.69
CA VAL A 59 -71.29 -58.90 -19.36
C VAL A 59 -71.20 -59.02 -17.84
N ASP A 60 -71.91 -59.99 -17.27
CA ASP A 60 -71.99 -60.22 -15.82
C ASP A 60 -71.44 -61.61 -15.47
N ALA A 61 -70.36 -61.67 -14.69
CA ALA A 61 -69.61 -62.88 -14.35
C ALA A 61 -69.38 -63.81 -15.56
N SER A 62 -68.99 -63.22 -16.70
CA SER A 62 -69.01 -63.87 -18.01
C SER A 62 -67.91 -63.35 -18.96
N ILE A 63 -67.83 -63.92 -20.17
CA ILE A 63 -66.89 -63.52 -21.22
C ILE A 63 -67.65 -62.82 -22.36
N GLY A 64 -67.27 -61.58 -22.68
CA GLY A 64 -67.76 -60.83 -23.82
C GLY A 64 -66.66 -60.56 -24.84
N ILE A 65 -66.95 -60.72 -26.12
CA ILE A 65 -66.03 -60.41 -27.23
C ILE A 65 -66.76 -59.50 -28.22
N ILE A 66 -66.18 -58.34 -28.54
CA ILE A 66 -66.60 -57.44 -29.61
C ILE A 66 -65.49 -57.41 -30.66
N ASP A 67 -65.83 -57.71 -31.90
CA ASP A 67 -64.88 -57.85 -33.01
C ASP A 67 -65.41 -57.12 -34.26
N ALA A 68 -64.73 -56.06 -34.69
CA ALA A 68 -65.11 -55.25 -35.86
C ALA A 68 -66.60 -54.86 -35.87
N SER A 69 -67.11 -54.32 -34.76
CA SER A 69 -68.53 -54.02 -34.56
C SER A 69 -68.75 -52.68 -33.84
N ALA A 70 -69.96 -52.13 -33.94
CA ALA A 70 -70.33 -50.80 -33.46
C ALA A 70 -71.38 -50.87 -32.35
N LEU A 71 -71.11 -50.23 -31.20
CA LEU A 71 -71.97 -50.16 -30.03
C LEU A 71 -72.21 -48.70 -29.65
N ASP A 72 -73.09 -48.05 -30.42
CA ASP A 72 -73.22 -46.59 -30.46
C ASP A 72 -74.61 -46.14 -29.97
N GLU A 73 -74.76 -44.89 -29.54
CA GLU A 73 -76.06 -44.25 -29.22
C GLU A 73 -76.91 -44.99 -28.17
N ASN A 74 -76.32 -45.72 -27.22
CA ASN A 74 -77.06 -46.36 -26.12
C ASN A 74 -77.26 -45.40 -24.94
N HIS A 75 -78.36 -45.59 -24.18
CA HIS A 75 -78.76 -44.68 -23.11
C HIS A 75 -77.96 -44.82 -21.80
N GLN A 76 -77.04 -45.78 -21.73
CA GLN A 76 -75.99 -45.86 -20.72
C GLN A 76 -74.64 -46.12 -21.39
N HIS A 77 -74.12 -47.35 -21.36
CA HIS A 77 -72.79 -47.65 -21.87
C HIS A 77 -72.84 -48.36 -23.23
N GLY A 78 -71.81 -48.18 -24.06
CA GLY A 78 -71.65 -49.01 -25.26
C GLY A 78 -71.43 -50.48 -24.88
N ALA A 79 -70.50 -50.73 -23.96
CA ALA A 79 -70.32 -52.01 -23.29
C ALA A 79 -70.07 -51.84 -21.78
N HIS A 80 -70.54 -52.80 -20.99
CA HIS A 80 -70.41 -52.82 -19.53
C HIS A 80 -70.02 -54.23 -19.05
N ALA A 81 -68.94 -54.34 -18.27
CA ALA A 81 -68.47 -55.60 -17.70
C ALA A 81 -68.37 -55.54 -16.18
N ILE A 82 -68.97 -56.50 -15.48
CA ILE A 82 -69.07 -56.54 -14.01
C ILE A 82 -68.80 -57.94 -13.45
N ASN A 83 -68.45 -58.01 -12.15
CA ASN A 83 -68.34 -59.23 -11.35
C ASN A 83 -67.36 -60.28 -11.91
N ASP A 84 -66.06 -59.98 -11.97
CA ASP A 84 -65.02 -60.86 -12.52
C ASP A 84 -65.23 -61.24 -14.01
N SER A 85 -65.80 -60.31 -14.79
CA SER A 85 -66.01 -60.52 -16.22
C SER A 85 -64.74 -60.28 -17.04
N THR A 86 -64.69 -60.86 -18.23
CA THR A 86 -63.65 -60.58 -19.24
C THR A 86 -64.31 -59.99 -20.49
N LEU A 87 -63.95 -58.77 -20.82
CA LEU A 87 -64.40 -58.09 -22.04
C LEU A 87 -63.22 -57.90 -23.00
N THR A 88 -63.30 -58.48 -24.19
CA THR A 88 -62.32 -58.29 -25.27
C THR A 88 -62.94 -57.51 -26.42
N ILE A 89 -62.33 -56.40 -26.79
CA ILE A 89 -62.75 -55.51 -27.87
C ILE A 89 -61.61 -55.40 -28.86
N ARG A 90 -61.86 -55.66 -30.15
CA ARG A 90 -60.79 -55.64 -31.17
C ARG A 90 -61.24 -55.26 -32.58
N ASN A 91 -60.25 -55.05 -33.44
CA ASN A 91 -60.38 -54.92 -34.90
C ASN A 91 -61.31 -53.78 -35.37
N GLN A 92 -61.02 -52.55 -34.98
CA GLN A 92 -61.76 -51.35 -35.39
C GLN A 92 -63.22 -51.33 -34.89
N SER A 93 -63.44 -51.80 -33.67
CA SER A 93 -64.76 -51.68 -33.04
C SER A 93 -65.00 -50.24 -32.58
N SER A 94 -66.26 -49.78 -32.63
CA SER A 94 -66.63 -48.39 -32.29
C SER A 94 -67.61 -48.31 -31.14
N PHE A 95 -67.44 -47.30 -30.28
CA PHE A 95 -68.31 -46.95 -29.16
C PHE A 95 -68.57 -45.45 -29.20
N ALA A 96 -69.60 -45.06 -29.95
CA ALA A 96 -69.84 -43.65 -30.24
C ALA A 96 -71.15 -43.11 -29.65
N GLN A 97 -71.13 -41.87 -29.16
CA GLN A 97 -72.32 -41.11 -28.79
C GLN A 97 -73.25 -41.81 -27.78
N ASN A 98 -72.70 -42.61 -26.85
CA ASN A 98 -73.47 -43.17 -25.75
C ASN A 98 -73.73 -42.11 -24.66
N ASP A 99 -74.86 -42.21 -23.96
CA ASP A 99 -75.31 -41.22 -22.95
C ASP A 99 -74.47 -41.25 -21.66
N MET A 100 -73.66 -42.30 -21.45
CA MET A 100 -72.62 -42.34 -20.41
C MET A 100 -71.27 -42.69 -21.03
N ASP A 101 -70.73 -43.89 -20.78
CA ASP A 101 -69.37 -44.26 -21.19
C ASP A 101 -69.34 -45.08 -22.48
N GLY A 102 -68.26 -45.00 -23.24
CA GLY A 102 -68.04 -45.94 -24.35
C GLY A 102 -67.95 -47.38 -23.84
N VAL A 103 -67.08 -47.59 -22.85
CA VAL A 103 -66.89 -48.87 -22.16
C VAL A 103 -66.76 -48.63 -20.65
N LEU A 104 -67.59 -49.30 -19.83
CA LEU A 104 -67.46 -49.33 -18.37
C LEU A 104 -67.04 -50.73 -17.91
N VAL A 105 -66.08 -50.81 -16.98
CA VAL A 105 -65.57 -52.06 -16.42
C VAL A 105 -65.45 -51.91 -14.91
N GLU A 106 -66.11 -52.78 -14.17
CA GLU A 106 -66.12 -52.76 -12.70
C GLU A 106 -65.72 -54.15 -12.15
N GLU A 107 -64.70 -54.18 -11.29
CA GLU A 107 -64.15 -55.42 -10.70
C GLU A 107 -63.92 -56.52 -11.76
N SER A 108 -63.40 -56.14 -12.93
CA SER A 108 -63.34 -57.00 -14.13
C SER A 108 -62.09 -56.73 -14.98
N TYR A 109 -61.92 -57.50 -16.06
CA TYR A 109 -60.81 -57.36 -17.00
C TYR A 109 -61.25 -56.85 -18.38
N LEU A 110 -60.48 -55.91 -18.94
CA LEU A 110 -60.65 -55.37 -20.28
C LEU A 110 -59.40 -55.57 -21.16
N ASP A 111 -59.60 -56.11 -22.35
CA ASP A 111 -58.64 -56.03 -23.46
C ASP A 111 -59.29 -55.21 -24.58
N PHE A 112 -58.79 -54.01 -24.83
CA PHE A 112 -59.30 -53.07 -25.82
C PHE A 112 -58.22 -52.77 -26.86
N SER A 113 -58.28 -53.47 -27.99
CA SER A 113 -57.28 -53.37 -29.06
C SER A 113 -57.83 -52.75 -30.35
N ASP A 114 -57.02 -51.92 -31.02
CA ASP A 114 -57.27 -51.34 -32.34
C ASP A 114 -58.71 -50.76 -32.50
N SER A 115 -59.24 -50.08 -31.49
CA SER A 115 -60.66 -49.70 -31.44
C SER A 115 -60.86 -48.25 -30.99
N THR A 116 -62.06 -47.71 -31.18
CA THR A 116 -62.34 -46.29 -30.99
C THR A 116 -63.54 -46.05 -30.09
N ALA A 117 -63.37 -45.25 -29.04
CA ALA A 117 -64.47 -44.62 -28.33
C ALA A 117 -64.53 -43.14 -28.71
N THR A 118 -65.71 -42.63 -29.07
CA THR A 118 -65.82 -41.23 -29.53
C THR A 118 -67.13 -40.53 -29.20
N GLY A 119 -67.07 -39.30 -28.69
CA GLY A 119 -68.27 -38.46 -28.55
C GLY A 119 -69.27 -38.92 -27.48
N ASN A 120 -68.88 -39.75 -26.51
CA ASN A 120 -69.75 -40.17 -25.42
C ASN A 120 -69.92 -39.05 -24.38
N LEU A 121 -71.07 -39.03 -23.69
CA LEU A 121 -71.41 -37.94 -22.76
C LEU A 121 -70.67 -38.00 -21.40
N ARG A 122 -69.96 -39.10 -21.12
CA ARG A 122 -69.08 -39.21 -19.96
C ARG A 122 -67.66 -39.60 -20.39
N ASP A 123 -67.23 -40.84 -20.17
CA ASP A 123 -65.85 -41.27 -20.39
C ASP A 123 -65.73 -42.16 -21.64
N GLY A 124 -64.56 -42.21 -22.28
CA GLY A 124 -64.32 -43.14 -23.39
C GLY A 124 -64.23 -44.57 -22.88
N VAL A 125 -63.35 -44.78 -21.90
CA VAL A 125 -63.22 -46.00 -21.11
C VAL A 125 -63.20 -45.62 -19.63
N SER A 126 -64.05 -46.25 -18.83
CA SER A 126 -64.12 -46.09 -17.37
C SER A 126 -63.81 -47.41 -16.67
N LEU A 127 -62.86 -47.40 -15.74
CA LEU A 127 -62.38 -48.56 -15.01
C LEU A 127 -62.56 -48.32 -13.50
N VAL A 128 -63.24 -49.23 -12.82
CA VAL A 128 -63.41 -49.22 -11.36
C VAL A 128 -62.87 -50.52 -10.78
N GLU A 129 -61.81 -50.43 -9.97
CA GLU A 129 -61.14 -51.59 -9.35
C GLU A 129 -60.85 -52.73 -10.35
N SER A 130 -60.43 -52.35 -11.56
CA SER A 130 -60.35 -53.25 -12.72
C SER A 130 -58.95 -53.30 -13.32
N GLU A 131 -58.68 -54.36 -14.06
CA GLU A 131 -57.43 -54.52 -14.83
C GLU A 131 -57.71 -54.31 -16.32
N SER A 132 -56.83 -53.58 -17.02
CA SER A 132 -57.01 -53.39 -18.47
C SER A 132 -55.72 -53.35 -19.29
N MET A 133 -55.86 -53.72 -20.56
CA MET A 133 -54.89 -53.52 -21.62
C MET A 133 -55.58 -52.76 -22.76
N LEU A 134 -55.09 -51.57 -23.07
CA LEU A 134 -55.49 -50.77 -24.22
C LEU A 134 -54.33 -50.72 -25.21
N ASP A 135 -54.54 -51.17 -26.44
CA ASP A 135 -53.51 -51.25 -27.48
C ASP A 135 -54.04 -50.67 -28.80
N GLY A 136 -53.39 -49.66 -29.38
CA GLY A 136 -53.94 -49.05 -30.61
C GLY A 136 -55.30 -48.39 -30.40
N ALA A 137 -55.61 -47.96 -29.18
CA ALA A 137 -56.90 -47.36 -28.83
C ALA A 137 -56.98 -45.89 -29.27
N THR A 138 -58.16 -45.44 -29.69
CA THR A 138 -58.45 -44.02 -29.90
C THR A 138 -59.61 -43.58 -29.01
N LEU A 139 -59.32 -42.72 -28.02
CA LEU A 139 -60.29 -42.20 -27.05
C LEU A 139 -60.44 -40.70 -27.28
N THR A 140 -61.52 -40.29 -27.95
CA THR A 140 -61.58 -38.91 -28.46
C THR A 140 -62.94 -38.22 -28.36
N GLN A 141 -62.94 -36.90 -28.15
CA GLN A 141 -64.14 -36.05 -28.12
C GLN A 141 -65.16 -36.45 -27.05
N GLN A 142 -64.72 -37.08 -25.96
CA GLN A 142 -65.59 -37.38 -24.82
C GLN A 142 -65.97 -36.09 -24.09
N GLN A 143 -67.17 -36.02 -23.52
CA GLN A 143 -67.61 -34.84 -22.75
C GLN A 143 -66.97 -34.76 -21.36
N VAL A 144 -66.33 -35.83 -20.89
CA VAL A 144 -65.53 -35.84 -19.66
C VAL A 144 -64.13 -36.36 -19.96
N HIS A 145 -63.78 -37.62 -19.64
CA HIS A 145 -62.42 -38.12 -19.79
C HIS A 145 -62.24 -39.06 -20.98
N GLY A 146 -61.03 -39.13 -21.54
CA GLY A 146 -60.69 -40.20 -22.47
C GLY A 146 -60.66 -41.55 -21.75
N LEU A 147 -59.80 -41.66 -20.74
CA LEU A 147 -59.69 -42.79 -19.82
C LEU A 147 -59.90 -42.31 -18.38
N HIS A 148 -60.76 -42.98 -17.62
CA HIS A 148 -60.99 -42.71 -16.21
C HIS A 148 -60.75 -43.98 -15.39
N MET A 149 -59.89 -43.88 -14.38
CA MET A 149 -59.51 -44.99 -13.50
C MET A 149 -59.78 -44.64 -12.04
N LEU A 150 -60.58 -45.48 -11.38
CA LEU A 150 -60.83 -45.43 -9.94
C LEU A 150 -60.39 -46.76 -9.32
N GLY A 151 -59.16 -46.83 -8.83
CA GLY A 151 -58.50 -48.08 -8.42
C GLY A 151 -58.05 -48.94 -9.60
N GLY A 152 -57.43 -50.09 -9.31
CA GLY A 152 -56.98 -51.05 -10.31
C GLY A 152 -55.69 -50.70 -11.07
N PHE A 153 -55.48 -51.35 -12.22
CA PHE A 153 -54.27 -51.24 -13.05
C PHE A 153 -54.60 -51.20 -14.55
N ALA A 154 -53.92 -50.35 -15.31
CA ALA A 154 -54.05 -50.32 -16.76
C ALA A 154 -52.69 -50.22 -17.46
N THR A 155 -52.58 -50.86 -18.62
CA THR A 155 -51.52 -50.59 -19.60
C THR A 155 -52.15 -50.03 -20.87
N VAL A 156 -51.75 -48.83 -21.26
CA VAL A 156 -52.14 -48.17 -22.51
C VAL A 156 -50.92 -48.09 -23.40
N ARG A 157 -50.97 -48.67 -24.60
CA ARG A 157 -49.89 -48.64 -25.57
C ARG A 157 -50.34 -48.27 -26.97
N ASP A 158 -49.46 -47.63 -27.74
CA ASP A 158 -49.69 -47.27 -29.14
C ASP A 158 -51.01 -46.50 -29.36
N SER A 159 -51.45 -45.70 -28.39
CA SER A 159 -52.81 -45.17 -28.31
C SER A 159 -52.88 -43.64 -28.40
N ASP A 160 -54.05 -43.16 -28.85
CA ASP A 160 -54.37 -41.75 -29.04
C ASP A 160 -55.51 -41.32 -28.10
N ILE A 161 -55.22 -40.42 -27.17
CA ILE A 161 -56.19 -39.86 -26.20
C ILE A 161 -56.30 -38.35 -26.44
N LEU A 162 -57.32 -37.92 -27.17
CA LEU A 162 -57.32 -36.57 -27.73
C LEU A 162 -58.67 -35.86 -27.81
N GLU A 163 -58.64 -34.53 -27.70
CA GLU A 163 -59.81 -33.63 -27.86
C GLU A 163 -60.95 -33.85 -26.83
N ASN A 164 -60.65 -34.39 -25.64
CA ASN A 164 -61.65 -34.61 -24.60
C ASN A 164 -61.96 -33.32 -23.81
N GLN A 165 -63.19 -33.17 -23.34
CA GLN A 165 -63.67 -31.93 -22.71
C GLN A 165 -63.27 -31.75 -21.24
N ALA A 166 -62.66 -32.76 -20.61
CA ALA A 166 -61.95 -32.64 -19.33
C ALA A 166 -60.52 -33.18 -19.47
N GLU A 167 -60.09 -34.09 -18.59
CA GLU A 167 -58.76 -34.71 -18.65
C GLU A 167 -58.66 -35.75 -19.78
N GLY A 168 -57.50 -35.89 -20.41
CA GLY A 168 -57.24 -37.04 -21.28
C GLY A 168 -57.32 -38.34 -20.50
N VAL A 169 -56.58 -38.40 -19.38
CA VAL A 169 -56.62 -39.47 -18.39
C VAL A 169 -56.88 -38.88 -17.01
N PHE A 170 -57.84 -39.44 -16.28
CA PHE A 170 -58.01 -39.17 -14.85
C PHE A 170 -57.78 -40.45 -14.05
N GLU A 171 -56.75 -40.44 -13.20
CA GLU A 171 -56.31 -41.58 -12.42
C GLU A 171 -56.43 -41.30 -10.91
N GLN A 172 -57.25 -42.09 -10.22
CA GLN A 172 -57.48 -41.97 -8.78
C GLN A 172 -57.17 -43.29 -8.07
N LYS A 173 -56.20 -43.30 -7.14
CA LYS A 173 -55.83 -44.49 -6.35
C LYS A 173 -55.50 -45.72 -7.18
N ALA A 174 -55.03 -45.52 -8.40
CA ALA A 174 -54.77 -46.58 -9.36
C ALA A 174 -53.29 -46.60 -9.77
N ARG A 175 -52.97 -47.47 -10.74
CA ARG A 175 -51.69 -47.48 -11.44
C ARG A 175 -51.86 -47.56 -12.95
N LEU A 176 -51.23 -46.65 -13.68
CA LEU A 176 -51.23 -46.65 -15.14
C LEU A 176 -49.82 -46.82 -15.72
N SER A 177 -49.68 -47.63 -16.77
CA SER A 177 -48.52 -47.61 -17.67
C SER A 177 -48.93 -47.05 -19.04
N LEU A 178 -48.31 -45.96 -19.48
CA LEU A 178 -48.64 -45.26 -20.73
C LEU A 178 -47.43 -45.26 -21.67
N ILE A 179 -47.52 -46.02 -22.76
CA ILE A 179 -46.38 -46.40 -23.60
C ILE A 179 -46.62 -46.02 -25.06
N ASP A 180 -45.65 -45.43 -25.75
CA ASP A 180 -45.71 -45.16 -27.21
C ASP A 180 -47.00 -44.44 -27.66
N SER A 181 -47.52 -43.54 -26.82
CA SER A 181 -48.87 -42.98 -26.97
C SER A 181 -48.86 -41.45 -27.15
N ARG A 182 -50.02 -40.88 -27.51
CA ARG A 182 -50.23 -39.43 -27.61
C ARG A 182 -51.42 -38.98 -26.77
N VAL A 183 -51.21 -37.95 -25.96
CA VAL A 183 -52.24 -37.31 -25.13
C VAL A 183 -52.31 -35.84 -25.48
N LYS A 184 -53.33 -35.44 -26.25
CA LYS A 184 -53.29 -34.17 -26.96
C LYS A 184 -54.62 -33.42 -27.01
N ASP A 185 -54.56 -32.09 -26.99
CA ASP A 185 -55.71 -31.18 -27.21
C ASP A 185 -56.89 -31.42 -26.26
N ASN A 186 -56.66 -32.00 -25.08
CA ASN A 186 -57.69 -32.14 -24.05
C ASN A 186 -57.92 -30.78 -23.36
N VAL A 187 -59.16 -30.46 -23.00
CA VAL A 187 -59.54 -29.13 -22.48
C VAL A 187 -58.86 -28.83 -21.14
N ASN A 188 -58.67 -29.84 -20.28
CA ASN A 188 -57.94 -29.69 -19.02
C ASN A 188 -56.51 -30.25 -19.15
N ASN A 189 -56.10 -31.18 -18.29
CA ASN A 189 -54.78 -31.79 -18.31
C ASN A 189 -54.74 -32.97 -19.29
N GLY A 190 -53.54 -33.30 -19.77
CA GLY A 190 -53.34 -34.58 -20.44
C GLY A 190 -53.60 -35.73 -19.49
N VAL A 191 -52.95 -35.70 -18.32
CA VAL A 191 -53.13 -36.66 -17.22
C VAL A 191 -53.32 -35.91 -15.91
N LEU A 192 -54.32 -36.31 -15.12
CA LEU A 192 -54.50 -35.90 -13.73
C LEU A 192 -54.34 -37.11 -12.80
N LEU A 193 -53.42 -37.02 -11.83
CA LEU A 193 -53.18 -38.04 -10.81
C LEU A 193 -53.65 -37.55 -9.43
N ASP A 194 -54.48 -38.35 -8.77
CA ASP A 194 -54.93 -38.13 -7.39
C ASP A 194 -54.65 -39.38 -6.54
N ASN A 195 -53.62 -39.29 -5.68
CA ASN A 195 -53.07 -40.40 -4.91
C ASN A 195 -52.81 -41.65 -5.79
N ALA A 196 -52.15 -41.45 -6.93
CA ALA A 196 -52.00 -42.46 -7.99
C ALA A 196 -50.55 -42.58 -8.50
N LEU A 197 -50.29 -43.61 -9.33
CA LEU A 197 -48.95 -43.96 -9.82
C LEU A 197 -48.93 -44.16 -11.33
N ILE A 198 -48.18 -43.34 -12.06
CA ILE A 198 -48.06 -43.49 -13.52
C ILE A 198 -46.62 -43.78 -13.96
N ASP A 199 -46.47 -44.77 -14.84
CA ASP A 199 -45.24 -45.10 -15.57
C ASP A 199 -45.40 -44.73 -17.05
N VAL A 200 -44.70 -43.70 -17.53
CA VAL A 200 -44.79 -43.18 -18.90
C VAL A 200 -43.52 -43.48 -19.70
N LEU A 201 -43.67 -44.01 -20.91
CA LEU A 201 -42.56 -44.36 -21.80
C LEU A 201 -42.84 -43.93 -23.25
N ARG A 202 -41.96 -43.11 -23.84
CA ARG A 202 -42.05 -42.66 -25.25
C ARG A 202 -43.42 -42.08 -25.63
N THR A 203 -43.98 -41.27 -24.74
CA THR A 203 -45.30 -40.66 -24.92
C THR A 203 -45.17 -39.16 -25.17
N VAL A 204 -46.08 -38.63 -26.00
CA VAL A 204 -46.15 -37.19 -26.30
C VAL A 204 -47.39 -36.58 -25.64
N PHE A 205 -47.18 -35.59 -24.78
CA PHE A 205 -48.20 -34.69 -24.26
C PHE A 205 -48.10 -33.36 -25.02
N ASP A 206 -49.18 -32.97 -25.69
CA ASP A 206 -49.16 -31.79 -26.57
C ASP A 206 -50.45 -30.97 -26.41
N ALA A 207 -50.32 -29.66 -26.20
CA ALA A 207 -51.43 -28.69 -26.28
C ALA A 207 -52.68 -28.99 -25.42
N ASN A 208 -52.54 -29.72 -24.30
CA ASN A 208 -53.61 -29.88 -23.31
C ASN A 208 -53.81 -28.56 -22.54
N GLY A 209 -55.06 -28.15 -22.28
CA GLY A 209 -55.47 -26.81 -21.86
C GLY A 209 -55.11 -26.36 -20.44
N ILE A 210 -54.59 -27.24 -19.59
CA ILE A 210 -53.92 -26.90 -18.33
C ILE A 210 -52.47 -27.40 -18.40
N ALA A 211 -52.17 -28.59 -17.87
CA ALA A 211 -50.84 -29.17 -17.91
C ALA A 211 -50.79 -30.43 -18.80
N GLY A 212 -49.59 -30.81 -19.26
CA GLY A 212 -49.41 -32.13 -19.86
C GLY A 212 -49.68 -33.23 -18.84
N LEU A 213 -49.12 -33.08 -17.64
CA LEU A 213 -49.36 -33.93 -16.48
C LEU A 213 -49.52 -33.07 -15.21
N TYR A 214 -50.57 -33.34 -14.43
CA TYR A 214 -50.77 -32.75 -13.10
C TYR A 214 -50.91 -33.88 -12.06
N ALA A 215 -50.05 -33.88 -11.05
CA ALA A 215 -50.06 -34.84 -9.96
C ALA A 215 -50.28 -34.18 -8.59
N GLU A 216 -51.27 -34.66 -7.84
CA GLU A 216 -51.61 -34.18 -6.49
C GLU A 216 -51.79 -35.32 -5.47
N ASN A 217 -51.87 -34.98 -4.18
CA ASN A 217 -52.23 -35.90 -3.09
C ASN A 217 -51.35 -37.16 -2.96
N ASN A 218 -50.02 -37.00 -2.86
CA ASN A 218 -49.04 -38.09 -2.77
C ASN A 218 -48.95 -38.97 -4.03
N SER A 219 -49.29 -38.41 -5.19
CA SER A 219 -49.07 -39.10 -6.46
C SER A 219 -47.58 -39.18 -6.83
N SER A 220 -47.24 -40.14 -7.68
CA SER A 220 -45.89 -40.30 -8.23
C SER A 220 -45.95 -40.59 -9.73
N ALA A 221 -45.12 -39.89 -10.50
CA ALA A 221 -45.04 -40.05 -11.93
C ALA A 221 -43.60 -40.35 -12.36
N THR A 222 -43.39 -41.40 -13.14
CA THR A 222 -42.11 -41.73 -13.76
C THR A 222 -42.22 -41.57 -15.27
N MET A 223 -41.36 -40.77 -15.89
CA MET A 223 -41.38 -40.41 -17.30
C MET A 223 -40.05 -40.76 -17.94
N THR A 224 -40.08 -41.56 -19.01
CA THR A 224 -38.88 -41.94 -19.77
C THR A 224 -39.06 -41.66 -21.26
N ASP A 225 -38.06 -41.04 -21.88
CA ASP A 225 -38.01 -40.75 -23.33
C ASP A 225 -39.27 -40.02 -23.85
N SER A 226 -39.88 -39.15 -23.04
CA SER A 226 -41.20 -38.55 -23.30
C SER A 226 -41.13 -37.04 -23.52
N THR A 227 -42.14 -36.50 -24.20
CA THR A 227 -42.20 -35.07 -24.60
C THR A 227 -43.42 -34.36 -24.04
N PHE A 228 -43.23 -33.16 -23.49
CA PHE A 228 -44.29 -32.26 -23.00
C PHE A 228 -44.19 -30.92 -23.72
N THR A 229 -45.21 -30.50 -24.47
CA THR A 229 -45.09 -29.32 -25.33
C THR A 229 -46.39 -28.54 -25.56
N HIS A 230 -46.26 -27.23 -25.78
CA HIS A 230 -47.36 -26.31 -26.12
C HIS A 230 -48.48 -26.20 -25.08
N HIS A 231 -48.21 -26.53 -23.82
CA HIS A 231 -49.21 -26.39 -22.76
C HIS A 231 -49.37 -24.91 -22.36
N PRO A 232 -50.60 -24.38 -22.27
CA PRO A 232 -50.87 -23.00 -21.85
C PRO A 232 -50.69 -22.82 -20.33
N LYS A 233 -50.52 -23.92 -19.56
CA LYS A 233 -49.90 -23.88 -18.24
C LYS A 233 -48.53 -24.57 -18.24
N ASN A 234 -48.31 -25.51 -17.32
CA ASN A 234 -47.01 -26.16 -17.14
C ASN A 234 -46.90 -27.38 -18.04
N GLY A 235 -45.68 -27.75 -18.45
CA GLY A 235 -45.45 -29.07 -19.03
C GLY A 235 -45.88 -30.18 -18.06
N ALA A 236 -45.34 -30.13 -16.85
CA ALA A 236 -45.76 -30.94 -15.71
C ALA A 236 -45.95 -30.09 -14.45
N TYR A 237 -46.92 -30.45 -13.60
CA TYR A 237 -47.18 -29.78 -12.32
C TYR A 237 -47.35 -30.76 -11.18
N PHE A 238 -46.68 -30.52 -10.04
CA PHE A 238 -46.67 -31.41 -8.89
C PHE A 238 -47.02 -30.66 -7.60
N THR A 239 -48.07 -31.10 -6.89
CA THR A 239 -48.45 -30.58 -5.56
C THR A 239 -48.50 -31.70 -4.52
N THR A 240 -47.69 -31.61 -3.45
CA THR A 240 -47.57 -32.72 -2.46
C THR A 240 -47.33 -34.08 -3.14
N SER A 241 -46.44 -34.12 -4.13
CA SER A 241 -46.26 -35.27 -5.04
C SER A 241 -44.82 -35.35 -5.56
N SER A 242 -44.55 -36.33 -6.45
CA SER A 242 -43.20 -36.57 -7.00
C SER A 242 -43.19 -36.85 -8.50
N GLY A 243 -42.11 -36.45 -9.17
CA GLY A 243 -41.89 -36.68 -10.59
C GLY A 243 -40.45 -37.07 -10.92
N ASP A 244 -40.26 -38.22 -11.56
CA ASP A 244 -38.97 -38.72 -12.04
C ASP A 244 -38.92 -38.64 -13.57
N PHE A 245 -37.93 -37.96 -14.13
CA PHE A 245 -37.78 -37.71 -15.56
C PHE A 245 -36.44 -38.25 -16.08
N LEU A 246 -36.47 -39.09 -17.11
CA LEU A 246 -35.28 -39.67 -17.73
C LEU A 246 -35.32 -39.47 -19.25
N ARG A 247 -34.35 -38.73 -19.80
CA ARG A 247 -34.27 -38.41 -21.24
C ARG A 247 -35.55 -37.77 -21.81
N CYS A 248 -36.18 -36.91 -21.02
CA CYS A 248 -37.40 -36.21 -21.41
C CYS A 248 -37.11 -34.87 -22.08
N THR A 249 -38.03 -34.41 -22.94
CA THR A 249 -38.01 -33.08 -23.55
C THR A 249 -39.24 -32.30 -23.11
N ILE A 250 -39.05 -31.17 -22.43
CA ILE A 250 -40.13 -30.31 -21.94
C ILE A 250 -39.95 -28.92 -22.54
N THR A 251 -40.82 -28.53 -23.47
CA THR A 251 -40.55 -27.36 -24.30
C THR A 251 -41.77 -26.56 -24.68
N ASP A 252 -41.59 -25.25 -24.89
CA ASP A 252 -42.63 -24.38 -25.45
C ASP A 252 -43.93 -24.35 -24.61
N ASN A 253 -43.82 -24.35 -23.27
CA ASN A 253 -44.96 -24.27 -22.31
C ASN A 253 -45.01 -22.91 -21.59
N ALA A 254 -46.16 -22.52 -21.01
CA ALA A 254 -46.43 -21.12 -20.68
C ALA A 254 -46.41 -20.65 -19.22
N PRO A 255 -46.69 -21.41 -18.15
CA PRO A 255 -45.82 -21.30 -17.00
C PRO A 255 -44.36 -21.58 -17.24
N HIS A 256 -44.14 -22.83 -16.90
CA HIS A 256 -42.87 -23.41 -16.63
C HIS A 256 -42.83 -24.73 -17.40
N GLY A 257 -41.62 -25.23 -17.64
CA GLY A 257 -41.50 -26.63 -18.04
C GLY A 257 -42.07 -27.54 -16.95
N ILE A 258 -41.58 -27.35 -15.72
CA ILE A 258 -42.07 -28.05 -14.53
C ILE A 258 -42.37 -27.02 -13.44
N GLY A 259 -43.57 -27.06 -12.86
CA GLY A 259 -43.90 -26.29 -11.66
C GLY A 259 -44.17 -27.19 -10.46
N THR A 260 -43.84 -26.73 -9.26
CA THR A 260 -43.98 -27.52 -8.04
C THR A 260 -44.50 -26.71 -6.85
N ASP A 261 -45.24 -27.37 -5.94
CA ASP A 261 -45.58 -26.86 -4.62
C ASP A 261 -45.55 -28.01 -3.59
N VAL A 262 -44.57 -28.00 -2.69
CA VAL A 262 -44.30 -29.12 -1.76
C VAL A 262 -44.09 -30.43 -2.52
N ALA A 263 -43.13 -30.48 -3.44
CA ALA A 263 -42.89 -31.65 -4.28
C ALA A 263 -41.40 -32.03 -4.38
N VAL A 264 -41.16 -33.21 -4.97
CA VAL A 264 -39.82 -33.71 -5.30
C VAL A 264 -39.72 -33.98 -6.80
N VAL A 265 -38.69 -33.44 -7.43
CA VAL A 265 -38.39 -33.66 -8.85
C VAL A 265 -37.01 -34.28 -8.99
N VAL A 266 -36.92 -35.43 -9.66
CA VAL A 266 -35.65 -36.03 -10.06
C VAL A 266 -35.57 -36.02 -11.58
N MET A 267 -34.47 -35.55 -12.14
CA MET A 267 -34.34 -35.43 -13.59
C MET A 267 -32.95 -35.80 -14.07
N VAL A 268 -32.88 -36.64 -15.11
CA VAL A 268 -31.63 -37.16 -15.65
C VAL A 268 -31.61 -37.05 -17.19
N GLU A 269 -30.50 -36.56 -17.75
CA GLU A 269 -30.24 -36.51 -19.20
C GLU A 269 -31.36 -35.85 -20.02
N SER A 270 -32.02 -34.85 -19.46
CA SER A 270 -33.25 -34.28 -20.02
C SER A 270 -33.09 -32.83 -20.44
N THR A 271 -33.95 -32.36 -21.35
CA THR A 271 -33.91 -30.99 -21.90
C THR A 271 -35.17 -30.21 -21.56
N ILE A 272 -34.99 -28.99 -21.04
CA ILE A 272 -36.07 -28.04 -20.77
C ILE A 272 -35.80 -26.74 -21.53
N SER A 273 -36.66 -26.37 -22.48
CA SER A 273 -36.36 -25.22 -23.34
C SER A 273 -37.56 -24.37 -23.74
N ARG A 274 -37.33 -23.10 -24.05
CA ARG A 274 -38.33 -22.20 -24.66
C ARG A 274 -39.65 -22.09 -23.89
N ASN A 275 -39.65 -22.31 -22.58
CA ASN A 275 -40.83 -22.05 -21.75
C ASN A 275 -40.93 -20.55 -21.45
N GLU A 276 -42.17 -20.02 -21.40
CA GLU A 276 -42.40 -18.57 -21.33
C GLU A 276 -41.81 -17.93 -20.06
N GLN A 277 -41.79 -18.65 -18.93
CA GLN A 277 -41.18 -18.17 -17.69
C GLN A 277 -39.98 -19.02 -17.27
N HIS A 278 -40.19 -20.10 -16.53
CA HIS A 278 -39.09 -20.86 -15.90
C HIS A 278 -38.90 -22.21 -16.57
N GLY A 279 -37.68 -22.73 -16.60
CA GLY A 279 -37.49 -24.15 -16.91
C GLY A 279 -38.14 -25.02 -15.82
N ILE A 280 -37.69 -24.82 -14.58
CA ILE A 280 -38.31 -25.40 -13.38
C ILE A 280 -38.60 -24.28 -12.38
N ASP A 281 -39.80 -24.29 -11.81
CA ASP A 281 -40.23 -23.44 -10.69
C ASP A 281 -40.40 -24.28 -9.42
N LEU A 282 -39.53 -24.07 -8.43
CA LEU A 282 -39.53 -24.76 -7.15
C LEU A 282 -40.12 -23.90 -6.03
N VAL A 283 -41.26 -24.32 -5.48
CA VAL A 283 -41.87 -23.68 -4.30
C VAL A 283 -42.00 -24.70 -3.17
N ASN A 284 -41.32 -24.45 -2.04
CA ASN A 284 -41.25 -25.40 -0.90
C ASN A 284 -40.84 -26.83 -1.30
N SER A 285 -39.98 -26.95 -2.31
CA SER A 285 -39.76 -28.21 -3.04
C SER A 285 -38.28 -28.58 -3.12
N THR A 286 -38.01 -29.79 -3.62
CA THR A 286 -36.65 -30.31 -3.81
C THR A 286 -36.45 -30.78 -5.25
N ALA A 287 -35.29 -30.49 -5.84
CA ALA A 287 -34.91 -31.00 -7.14
C ALA A 287 -33.51 -31.65 -7.15
N ASP A 288 -33.40 -32.83 -7.74
CA ASP A 288 -32.14 -33.52 -8.04
C ASP A 288 -31.98 -33.64 -9.56
N LEU A 289 -31.03 -32.90 -10.14
CA LEU A 289 -30.85 -32.76 -11.58
C LEU A 289 -29.46 -33.25 -12.00
N LEU A 290 -29.41 -34.19 -12.95
CA LEU A 290 -28.16 -34.77 -13.47
C LEU A 290 -28.12 -34.69 -15.01
N LYS A 291 -27.09 -34.04 -15.56
CA LYS A 291 -26.87 -33.95 -17.02
C LYS A 291 -28.05 -33.33 -17.77
N CYS A 292 -28.68 -32.33 -17.15
CA CYS A 292 -29.84 -31.66 -17.72
C CYS A 292 -29.42 -30.41 -18.49
N THR A 293 -30.16 -30.09 -19.55
CA THR A 293 -29.94 -28.88 -20.36
C THR A 293 -31.16 -27.97 -20.27
N PHE A 294 -30.92 -26.72 -19.93
CA PHE A 294 -31.90 -25.64 -19.86
C PHE A 294 -31.54 -24.60 -20.92
N ALA A 295 -32.47 -24.28 -21.82
CA ALA A 295 -32.16 -23.38 -22.93
C ALA A 295 -33.30 -22.43 -23.28
N SER A 296 -32.98 -21.14 -23.38
CA SER A 296 -33.92 -20.11 -23.90
C SER A 296 -35.27 -20.06 -23.17
N ASN A 297 -35.30 -20.38 -21.88
CA ASN A 297 -36.46 -20.08 -21.04
C ASN A 297 -36.52 -18.57 -20.75
N GLY A 298 -37.74 -18.04 -20.63
CA GLY A 298 -37.97 -16.60 -20.56
C GLY A 298 -37.33 -15.95 -19.33
N ILE A 299 -37.86 -16.18 -18.14
CA ILE A 299 -37.35 -15.55 -16.92
C ILE A 299 -36.14 -16.32 -16.40
N THR A 300 -36.28 -17.58 -15.97
CA THR A 300 -35.13 -18.33 -15.44
C THR A 300 -34.97 -19.70 -16.06
N GLY A 301 -33.76 -20.24 -15.99
CA GLY A 301 -33.56 -21.68 -16.14
C GLY A 301 -34.18 -22.46 -14.98
N LEU A 302 -33.80 -22.09 -13.76
CA LEU A 302 -34.31 -22.64 -12.50
C LEU A 302 -34.64 -21.48 -11.54
N GLU A 303 -35.88 -21.40 -11.06
CA GLU A 303 -36.25 -20.58 -9.91
C GLU A 303 -36.51 -21.48 -8.71
N ALA A 304 -35.94 -21.12 -7.55
CA ALA A 304 -36.17 -21.83 -6.30
C ALA A 304 -36.54 -20.86 -5.17
N GLN A 305 -37.73 -21.04 -4.62
CA GLN A 305 -38.26 -20.31 -3.48
C GLN A 305 -38.50 -21.26 -2.30
N ASP A 306 -37.89 -20.98 -1.15
CA ASP A 306 -38.02 -21.79 0.07
C ASP A 306 -37.68 -23.28 -0.19
N SER A 307 -36.71 -23.53 -1.07
CA SER A 307 -36.49 -24.82 -1.73
C SER A 307 -35.03 -25.27 -1.68
N THR A 308 -34.78 -26.52 -2.09
CA THR A 308 -33.42 -27.05 -2.24
C THR A 308 -33.20 -27.64 -3.63
N ALA A 309 -32.02 -27.42 -4.20
CA ALA A 309 -31.68 -27.96 -5.52
C ALA A 309 -30.25 -28.54 -5.54
N SER A 310 -30.11 -29.77 -6.05
CA SER A 310 -28.81 -30.40 -6.32
C SER A 310 -28.65 -30.60 -7.82
N LEU A 311 -27.59 -30.03 -8.39
CA LEU A 311 -27.33 -30.05 -9.83
C LEU A 311 -25.94 -30.61 -10.09
N VAL A 312 -25.85 -31.58 -11.01
CA VAL A 312 -24.58 -32.20 -11.43
C VAL A 312 -24.53 -32.24 -12.95
N ASP A 313 -23.45 -31.74 -13.57
CA ASP A 313 -23.25 -31.69 -15.03
C ASP A 313 -24.40 -30.98 -15.79
N CYS A 314 -25.01 -29.95 -15.19
CA CYS A 314 -26.15 -29.23 -15.78
C CYS A 314 -25.72 -27.98 -16.55
N ALA A 315 -26.41 -27.68 -17.66
CA ALA A 315 -26.14 -26.51 -18.50
C ALA A 315 -27.36 -25.60 -18.61
N PHE A 316 -27.15 -24.28 -18.47
CA PHE A 316 -28.13 -23.21 -18.57
C PHE A 316 -27.67 -22.21 -19.64
N THR A 317 -28.41 -22.07 -20.72
CA THR A 317 -27.96 -21.28 -21.88
C THR A 317 -29.02 -20.35 -22.45
N ASP A 318 -28.62 -19.12 -22.78
CA ASP A 318 -29.42 -18.16 -23.57
C ASP A 318 -30.77 -17.78 -22.93
N HIS A 319 -30.83 -17.67 -21.59
CA HIS A 319 -32.03 -17.25 -20.83
C HIS A 319 -32.25 -15.72 -20.89
N ILE A 320 -33.52 -15.26 -20.92
CA ILE A 320 -33.83 -13.81 -20.97
C ILE A 320 -33.75 -13.15 -19.57
N GLY A 321 -33.90 -13.90 -18.49
CA GLY A 321 -33.52 -13.44 -17.14
C GLY A 321 -32.33 -14.23 -16.63
N GLU A 322 -32.45 -14.74 -15.41
CA GLU A 322 -31.36 -15.40 -14.69
C GLU A 322 -31.10 -16.83 -15.20
N GLY A 323 -29.86 -17.31 -15.08
CA GLY A 323 -29.59 -18.74 -15.24
C GLY A 323 -30.27 -19.55 -14.13
N ILE A 324 -29.89 -19.23 -12.90
CA ILE A 324 -30.44 -19.80 -11.66
C ILE A 324 -30.78 -18.65 -10.70
N ASP A 325 -32.01 -18.61 -10.19
CA ASP A 325 -32.46 -17.66 -9.16
C ASP A 325 -32.88 -18.39 -7.88
N LEU A 326 -32.26 -18.04 -6.76
CA LEU A 326 -32.48 -18.65 -5.45
C LEU A 326 -32.99 -17.62 -4.45
N ARG A 327 -34.17 -17.87 -3.88
CA ARG A 327 -34.81 -17.02 -2.87
C ARG A 327 -35.08 -17.82 -1.61
N ASN A 328 -34.40 -17.47 -0.52
CA ASN A 328 -34.45 -18.18 0.76
C ASN A 328 -34.25 -19.71 0.60
N SER A 329 -33.28 -20.10 -0.23
CA SER A 329 -33.09 -21.47 -0.71
C SER A 329 -31.66 -21.95 -0.53
N ALA A 330 -31.41 -23.24 -0.78
CA ALA A 330 -30.07 -23.81 -0.79
C ALA A 330 -29.80 -24.56 -2.10
N ALA A 331 -28.60 -24.41 -2.67
CA ALA A 331 -28.20 -25.11 -3.88
C ALA A 331 -26.79 -25.73 -3.77
N ASN A 332 -26.66 -26.96 -4.29
CA ASN A 332 -25.38 -27.62 -4.53
C ASN A 332 -25.19 -27.76 -6.04
N LEU A 333 -24.12 -27.15 -6.57
CA LEU A 333 -23.84 -27.05 -8.00
C LEU A 333 -22.50 -27.72 -8.30
N GLU A 334 -22.49 -28.86 -8.98
CA GLU A 334 -21.28 -29.58 -9.38
C GLU A 334 -21.19 -29.57 -10.92
N GLU A 335 -20.10 -29.03 -11.46
CA GLU A 335 -19.86 -28.92 -12.91
C GLU A 335 -21.02 -28.24 -13.67
N VAL A 336 -21.54 -27.15 -13.09
CA VAL A 336 -22.67 -26.39 -13.67
C VAL A 336 -22.17 -25.29 -14.59
N THR A 337 -22.73 -25.24 -15.80
CA THR A 337 -22.39 -24.26 -16.83
C THR A 337 -23.55 -23.29 -17.05
N ILE A 338 -23.30 -21.97 -16.94
CA ILE A 338 -24.28 -20.91 -17.20
C ILE A 338 -23.72 -19.97 -18.26
N LEU A 339 -24.37 -19.88 -19.41
CA LEU A 339 -23.86 -19.13 -20.58
C LEU A 339 -24.91 -18.17 -21.15
N ARG A 340 -24.49 -16.93 -21.44
CA ARG A 340 -25.25 -15.96 -22.22
C ARG A 340 -26.66 -15.67 -21.69
N SER A 341 -26.83 -15.70 -20.37
CA SER A 341 -28.05 -15.18 -19.74
C SER A 341 -28.08 -13.65 -19.86
N THR A 342 -29.24 -13.06 -20.17
CA THR A 342 -29.34 -11.59 -20.18
C THR A 342 -29.53 -11.00 -18.78
N GLY A 343 -30.05 -11.78 -17.83
CA GLY A 343 -29.99 -11.48 -16.39
C GLY A 343 -28.69 -11.95 -15.76
N VAL A 344 -28.69 -12.11 -14.43
CA VAL A 344 -27.54 -12.63 -13.68
C VAL A 344 -27.31 -14.11 -14.00
N GLY A 345 -26.06 -14.56 -14.05
CA GLY A 345 -25.78 -15.99 -14.18
C GLY A 345 -26.40 -16.79 -13.03
N LEU A 346 -25.94 -16.50 -11.81
CA LEU A 346 -26.44 -17.05 -10.55
C LEU A 346 -26.87 -15.92 -9.60
N SER A 347 -28.15 -15.83 -9.29
CA SER A 347 -28.73 -14.91 -8.30
C SER A 347 -29.07 -15.65 -7.01
N ALA A 348 -28.59 -15.14 -5.87
CA ALA A 348 -28.89 -15.69 -4.55
C ALA A 348 -29.30 -14.60 -3.55
N ASP A 349 -30.58 -14.59 -3.15
CA ASP A 349 -31.14 -13.75 -2.09
C ASP A 349 -31.47 -14.59 -0.85
N ARG A 350 -30.88 -14.23 0.30
CA ARG A 350 -31.02 -14.96 1.58
C ARG A 350 -30.77 -16.46 1.46
N SER A 351 -29.85 -16.85 0.57
CA SER A 351 -29.65 -18.24 0.15
C SER A 351 -28.24 -18.73 0.45
N VAL A 352 -28.05 -20.06 0.43
CA VAL A 352 -26.74 -20.71 0.63
C VAL A 352 -26.39 -21.53 -0.61
N VAL A 353 -25.23 -21.26 -1.20
CA VAL A 353 -24.76 -21.95 -2.40
C VAL A 353 -23.41 -22.61 -2.15
N VAL A 354 -23.26 -23.84 -2.63
CA VAL A 354 -21.97 -24.49 -2.81
C VAL A 354 -21.81 -24.78 -4.30
N MET A 355 -20.68 -24.36 -4.88
CA MET A 355 -20.36 -24.58 -6.29
C MET A 355 -18.98 -25.21 -6.42
N ASP A 356 -18.88 -26.35 -7.09
CA ASP A 356 -17.62 -27.07 -7.33
C ASP A 356 -17.48 -27.36 -8.83
N GLY A 357 -16.50 -26.72 -9.46
CA GLY A 357 -16.33 -26.73 -10.92
C GLY A 357 -17.40 -25.94 -11.67
N GLY A 358 -17.27 -25.93 -12.99
CA GLY A 358 -18.19 -25.23 -13.90
C GLY A 358 -17.81 -23.79 -14.24
N GLU A 359 -18.70 -23.12 -14.98
CA GLU A 359 -18.42 -21.82 -15.59
C GLU A 359 -19.66 -20.92 -15.67
N ILE A 360 -19.47 -19.62 -15.49
CA ILE A 360 -20.52 -18.58 -15.62
C ILE A 360 -20.01 -17.48 -16.55
N ARG A 361 -20.55 -17.43 -17.77
CA ARG A 361 -19.90 -16.65 -18.84
C ARG A 361 -20.83 -15.91 -19.79
N ASP A 362 -20.27 -14.87 -20.39
CA ASP A 362 -20.84 -14.11 -21.50
C ASP A 362 -22.25 -13.54 -21.21
N GLY A 363 -22.57 -13.31 -19.93
CA GLY A 363 -23.84 -12.75 -19.50
C GLY A 363 -23.94 -11.24 -19.75
N GLN A 364 -25.16 -10.70 -19.83
CA GLN A 364 -25.39 -9.25 -19.98
C GLN A 364 -25.52 -8.51 -18.63
N SER A 365 -25.36 -9.21 -17.51
CA SER A 365 -25.39 -8.67 -16.14
C SER A 365 -24.20 -9.22 -15.34
N HIS A 366 -24.33 -9.31 -14.01
CA HIS A 366 -23.34 -9.96 -13.14
C HIS A 366 -23.23 -11.45 -13.40
N GLY A 367 -22.03 -12.02 -13.20
CA GLY A 367 -21.86 -13.47 -13.18
C GLY A 367 -22.59 -14.08 -11.98
N ILE A 368 -22.21 -13.63 -10.78
CA ILE A 368 -22.84 -14.01 -9.50
C ILE A 368 -23.33 -12.77 -8.77
N GLU A 369 -24.58 -12.77 -8.32
CA GLU A 369 -25.14 -11.74 -7.44
C GLU A 369 -25.59 -12.35 -6.10
N LEU A 370 -25.14 -11.76 -5.00
CA LEU A 370 -25.45 -12.18 -3.64
C LEU A 370 -26.11 -11.04 -2.86
N SER A 371 -27.30 -11.29 -2.30
CA SER A 371 -27.94 -10.38 -1.34
C SER A 371 -28.26 -11.13 -0.04
N LYS A 372 -27.60 -10.77 1.06
CA LYS A 372 -27.75 -11.44 2.37
C LYS A 372 -27.56 -12.96 2.28
N ALA A 373 -26.69 -13.39 1.38
CA ALA A 373 -26.48 -14.77 1.01
C ALA A 373 -25.06 -15.22 1.34
N SER A 374 -24.81 -16.52 1.18
CA SER A 374 -23.44 -17.05 1.25
C SER A 374 -23.14 -18.03 0.14
N ILE A 375 -21.93 -17.94 -0.41
CA ILE A 375 -21.43 -18.88 -1.41
C ILE A 375 -20.03 -19.40 -1.04
N GLY A 376 -19.83 -20.71 -1.19
CA GLY A 376 -18.51 -21.33 -1.27
C GLY A 376 -18.33 -21.90 -2.67
N ALA A 377 -17.35 -21.37 -3.42
CA ALA A 377 -17.07 -21.78 -4.79
C ALA A 377 -15.63 -22.32 -4.91
N THR A 378 -15.46 -23.42 -5.64
CA THR A 378 -14.15 -24.03 -5.91
C THR A 378 -14.00 -24.33 -7.40
N ALA A 379 -12.85 -24.00 -7.98
CA ALA A 379 -12.53 -24.27 -9.39
C ALA A 379 -13.56 -23.70 -10.40
N VAL A 380 -14.15 -22.53 -10.11
CA VAL A 380 -15.16 -21.88 -10.95
C VAL A 380 -14.54 -20.79 -11.83
N LEU A 381 -14.95 -20.76 -13.10
CA LEU A 381 -14.58 -19.72 -14.06
C LEU A 381 -15.72 -18.73 -14.28
N ILE A 382 -15.49 -17.46 -13.95
CA ILE A 382 -16.47 -16.37 -14.11
C ILE A 382 -15.89 -15.36 -15.10
N SER A 383 -16.44 -15.27 -16.31
CA SER A 383 -15.81 -14.46 -17.36
C SER A 383 -16.72 -13.86 -18.42
N GLY A 384 -16.33 -12.73 -19.00
CA GLY A 384 -17.01 -12.18 -20.18
C GLY A 384 -18.37 -11.55 -19.86
N ASN A 385 -18.68 -11.30 -18.59
CA ASN A 385 -19.96 -10.74 -18.20
C ASN A 385 -19.94 -9.20 -18.34
N ALA A 386 -21.04 -8.62 -18.81
CA ALA A 386 -21.15 -7.16 -18.99
C ALA A 386 -21.26 -6.39 -17.65
N GLY A 387 -21.60 -7.08 -16.56
CA GLY A 387 -21.52 -6.55 -15.19
C GLY A 387 -20.22 -6.97 -14.50
N SER A 388 -20.21 -6.91 -13.16
CA SER A 388 -19.12 -7.49 -12.37
C SER A 388 -19.11 -9.01 -12.44
N GLY A 389 -17.95 -9.63 -12.29
CA GLY A 389 -17.88 -11.09 -12.09
C GLY A 389 -18.70 -11.52 -10.88
N ILE A 390 -18.46 -10.85 -9.74
CA ILE A 390 -19.22 -11.03 -8.51
C ILE A 390 -19.73 -9.68 -8.01
N ALA A 391 -21.01 -9.62 -7.65
CA ALA A 391 -21.63 -8.52 -6.90
C ALA A 391 -22.19 -9.04 -5.58
N GLY A 392 -21.77 -8.46 -4.45
CA GLY A 392 -22.21 -8.87 -3.12
C GLY A 392 -22.70 -7.70 -2.27
N ASP A 393 -23.91 -7.84 -1.73
CA ASP A 393 -24.49 -6.96 -0.70
C ASP A 393 -24.78 -7.75 0.57
N SER A 394 -24.19 -7.32 1.69
CA SER A 394 -24.45 -7.89 3.02
C SER A 394 -24.23 -9.41 3.09
N SER A 395 -23.24 -9.93 2.36
CA SER A 395 -23.08 -11.36 2.07
C SER A 395 -21.73 -11.92 2.53
N GLY A 396 -21.58 -13.25 2.46
CA GLY A 396 -20.32 -13.95 2.72
C GLY A 396 -19.90 -14.82 1.53
N ALA A 397 -18.70 -14.62 0.99
CA ALA A 397 -18.26 -15.35 -0.19
C ALA A 397 -16.86 -15.95 0.00
N THR A 398 -16.66 -17.19 -0.39
CA THR A 398 -15.36 -17.87 -0.36
C THR A 398 -15.11 -18.51 -1.71
N PHE A 399 -13.95 -18.22 -2.30
CA PHE A 399 -13.52 -18.72 -3.60
C PHE A 399 -12.15 -19.38 -3.45
N VAL A 400 -12.00 -20.60 -3.96
CA VAL A 400 -10.75 -21.36 -3.93
C VAL A 400 -10.45 -21.88 -5.33
N ASP A 401 -9.24 -21.65 -5.82
CA ASP A 401 -8.81 -22.08 -7.18
C ASP A 401 -9.74 -21.54 -8.30
N CYS A 402 -10.37 -20.37 -8.08
CA CYS A 402 -11.30 -19.77 -9.03
C CYS A 402 -10.60 -18.75 -9.95
N THR A 403 -11.21 -18.47 -11.09
CA THR A 403 -10.76 -17.43 -12.04
C THR A 403 -11.90 -16.46 -12.34
N ILE A 404 -11.66 -15.17 -12.13
CA ILE A 404 -12.58 -14.07 -12.46
C ILE A 404 -11.92 -13.16 -13.49
N THR A 405 -12.33 -13.25 -14.75
CA THR A 405 -11.59 -12.60 -15.82
C THR A 405 -12.44 -11.96 -16.90
N ASN A 406 -11.95 -10.88 -17.52
CA ASN A 406 -12.58 -10.27 -18.70
C ASN A 406 -14.05 -9.87 -18.47
N ASN A 407 -14.42 -9.37 -17.29
CA ASN A 407 -15.75 -8.80 -17.05
C ASN A 407 -15.70 -7.27 -17.28
N ASP A 408 -16.74 -6.70 -17.90
CA ASP A 408 -16.73 -5.28 -18.33
C ASP A 408 -16.69 -4.29 -17.15
N ALA A 409 -17.10 -4.73 -15.94
CA ALA A 409 -17.04 -3.93 -14.72
C ALA A 409 -15.97 -4.47 -13.74
N TYR A 410 -16.33 -4.70 -12.48
CA TYR A 410 -15.38 -5.16 -11.45
C TYR A 410 -15.17 -6.67 -11.52
N GLY A 411 -14.01 -7.16 -11.08
CA GLY A 411 -13.90 -8.60 -10.76
C GLY A 411 -14.84 -8.94 -9.60
N MET A 412 -14.68 -8.21 -8.50
CA MET A 412 -15.52 -8.30 -7.30
C MET A 412 -16.00 -6.91 -6.87
N LEU A 413 -17.32 -6.73 -6.72
CA LEU A 413 -17.94 -5.51 -6.19
C LEU A 413 -18.68 -5.84 -4.90
N LEU A 414 -18.21 -5.31 -3.77
CA LEU A 414 -18.66 -5.72 -2.44
C LEU A 414 -19.13 -4.54 -1.60
N SER A 415 -20.36 -4.61 -1.08
CA SER A 415 -20.89 -3.71 -0.04
C SER A 415 -21.34 -4.52 1.17
N PHE A 416 -20.97 -4.09 2.40
CA PHE A 416 -21.22 -4.81 3.65
C PHE A 416 -20.86 -6.31 3.61
N THR A 417 -19.91 -6.69 2.75
CA THR A 417 -19.68 -8.10 2.36
C THR A 417 -18.28 -8.55 2.78
N GLN A 418 -18.19 -9.79 3.23
CA GLN A 418 -16.92 -10.45 3.52
C GLN A 418 -16.60 -11.44 2.40
N ALA A 419 -15.48 -11.25 1.71
CA ALA A 419 -15.04 -12.16 0.65
C ALA A 419 -13.61 -12.64 0.89
N SER A 420 -13.40 -13.96 0.76
CA SER A 420 -12.08 -14.59 0.73
C SER A 420 -11.83 -15.21 -0.64
N PHE A 421 -10.63 -15.00 -1.18
CA PHE A 421 -10.23 -15.51 -2.49
C PHE A 421 -8.82 -16.12 -2.37
N GLU A 422 -8.74 -17.44 -2.53
CA GLU A 422 -7.52 -18.22 -2.32
C GLU A 422 -7.08 -18.96 -3.60
N ASN A 423 -5.78 -18.95 -3.90
CA ASN A 423 -5.15 -19.74 -4.97
C ASN A 423 -5.72 -19.50 -6.38
N GLY A 424 -6.18 -18.29 -6.67
CA GLY A 424 -6.86 -18.01 -7.94
C GLY A 424 -6.36 -16.77 -8.67
N GLU A 425 -7.11 -16.38 -9.69
CA GLU A 425 -6.80 -15.23 -10.54
C GLU A 425 -8.01 -14.30 -10.68
N ILE A 426 -7.78 -13.00 -10.49
CA ILE A 426 -8.70 -11.93 -10.82
C ILE A 426 -7.98 -11.08 -11.88
N SER A 427 -8.39 -11.16 -13.14
CA SER A 427 -7.62 -10.53 -14.24
C SER A 427 -8.47 -9.81 -15.28
N ASP A 428 -7.89 -8.82 -15.95
CA ASP A 428 -8.45 -8.22 -17.18
C ASP A 428 -9.90 -7.67 -17.07
N ASN A 429 -10.35 -7.33 -15.86
CA ASN A 429 -11.65 -6.69 -15.64
C ASN A 429 -11.62 -5.18 -15.96
N GLY A 430 -12.75 -4.62 -16.42
CA GLY A 430 -12.85 -3.26 -16.95
C GLY A 430 -12.84 -2.14 -15.90
N MET A 431 -13.04 -2.46 -14.63
CA MET A 431 -12.89 -1.54 -13.49
C MET A 431 -11.89 -2.14 -12.48
N ALA A 432 -12.12 -2.01 -11.17
CA ALA A 432 -11.20 -2.57 -10.20
C ALA A 432 -11.27 -4.11 -10.14
N GLY A 433 -10.15 -4.75 -9.83
CA GLY A 433 -10.09 -6.21 -9.61
C GLY A 433 -10.99 -6.61 -8.45
N ALA A 434 -10.75 -6.04 -7.28
CA ALA A 434 -11.60 -6.18 -6.11
C ALA A 434 -11.93 -4.82 -5.49
N ALA A 435 -13.23 -4.48 -5.41
CA ALA A 435 -13.73 -3.25 -4.82
C ALA A 435 -14.55 -3.54 -3.56
N GLY A 436 -14.19 -2.92 -2.45
CA GLY A 436 -14.90 -3.02 -1.17
C GLY A 436 -15.38 -1.67 -0.66
N SER A 437 -16.68 -1.55 -0.39
CA SER A 437 -17.30 -0.37 0.22
C SER A 437 -18.07 -0.73 1.50
N GLU A 438 -18.35 0.27 2.32
CA GLU A 438 -19.29 0.17 3.45
C GLU A 438 -18.97 -0.99 4.42
N ARG A 439 -17.79 -0.96 5.04
CA ARG A 439 -17.32 -1.97 6.01
C ARG A 439 -17.22 -3.37 5.41
N SER A 440 -16.87 -3.47 4.13
CA SER A 440 -16.54 -4.74 3.50
C SER A 440 -15.16 -5.23 3.94
N ARG A 441 -14.95 -6.54 3.83
CA ARG A 441 -13.66 -7.18 4.12
C ARG A 441 -13.25 -8.07 2.97
N ILE A 442 -12.12 -7.76 2.36
CA ILE A 442 -11.49 -8.55 1.31
C ILE A 442 -10.31 -9.31 1.91
N THR A 443 -10.20 -10.59 1.59
CA THR A 443 -9.04 -11.42 1.94
C THR A 443 -8.53 -12.08 0.67
N LEU A 444 -7.27 -11.82 0.32
CA LEU A 444 -6.59 -12.38 -0.83
C LEU A 444 -5.40 -13.21 -0.34
N LEU A 445 -5.35 -14.49 -0.72
CA LEU A 445 -4.28 -15.40 -0.32
C LEU A 445 -3.77 -16.18 -1.53
N ASN A 446 -2.49 -16.04 -1.85
CA ASN A 446 -1.87 -16.73 -2.99
C ASN A 446 -2.65 -16.47 -4.30
N THR A 447 -2.98 -15.20 -4.54
CA THR A 447 -3.86 -14.77 -5.63
C THR A 447 -3.11 -13.83 -6.58
N SER A 448 -3.51 -13.80 -7.85
CA SER A 448 -3.06 -12.79 -8.82
C SER A 448 -4.19 -11.79 -9.10
N VAL A 449 -3.92 -10.49 -8.96
CA VAL A 449 -4.87 -9.39 -9.27
C VAL A 449 -4.24 -8.47 -10.31
N THR A 450 -4.54 -8.70 -11.59
CA THR A 450 -3.70 -8.19 -12.69
C THR A 450 -4.44 -7.67 -13.92
N GLY A 451 -3.86 -6.73 -14.65
CA GLY A 451 -4.31 -6.33 -15.99
C GLY A 451 -5.61 -5.51 -16.02
N HIS A 452 -6.03 -4.96 -14.87
CA HIS A 452 -7.30 -4.25 -14.78
C HIS A 452 -7.25 -2.87 -15.45
N SER A 453 -8.33 -2.49 -16.13
CA SER A 453 -8.50 -1.12 -16.65
C SER A 453 -8.80 -0.08 -15.55
N GLY A 454 -8.75 -0.48 -14.28
CA GLY A 454 -8.81 0.39 -13.10
C GLY A 454 -7.76 0.03 -12.06
N VAL A 455 -8.14 0.08 -10.78
CA VAL A 455 -7.29 -0.23 -9.62
C VAL A 455 -7.23 -1.76 -9.39
N GLY A 456 -6.13 -2.31 -8.88
CA GLY A 456 -6.10 -3.71 -8.42
C GLY A 456 -7.13 -3.97 -7.31
N VAL A 457 -6.93 -3.33 -6.15
CA VAL A 457 -7.81 -3.37 -4.97
C VAL A 457 -8.26 -1.97 -4.59
N PHE A 458 -9.56 -1.70 -4.66
CA PHE A 458 -10.16 -0.42 -4.29
C PHE A 458 -10.94 -0.53 -2.97
N LEU A 459 -10.71 0.37 -2.02
CA LEU A 459 -11.37 0.34 -0.71
C LEU A 459 -11.92 1.71 -0.30
N GLN A 460 -13.16 1.69 0.16
CA GLN A 460 -13.80 2.82 0.82
C GLN A 460 -14.47 2.37 2.12
N ASP A 461 -14.07 2.96 3.25
CA ASP A 461 -14.58 2.61 4.58
C ASP A 461 -14.51 1.10 4.88
N SER A 462 -13.45 0.42 4.43
CA SER A 462 -13.37 -1.05 4.33
C SER A 462 -12.00 -1.60 4.72
N THR A 463 -11.82 -2.92 4.64
CA THR A 463 -10.56 -3.59 5.04
C THR A 463 -10.09 -4.60 4.00
N ALA A 464 -8.77 -4.70 3.81
CA ALA A 464 -8.15 -5.76 3.01
C ALA A 464 -7.00 -6.44 3.77
N ASP A 465 -6.95 -7.77 3.70
CA ASP A 465 -5.84 -8.62 4.15
C ASP A 465 -5.29 -9.36 2.93
N ILE A 466 -4.08 -9.00 2.51
CA ILE A 466 -3.44 -9.41 1.25
C ILE A 466 -2.17 -10.18 1.61
N ARG A 467 -2.07 -11.44 1.17
CA ARG A 467 -1.00 -12.36 1.58
C ARG A 467 -0.50 -13.17 0.40
N ALA A 468 0.81 -13.25 0.22
CA ALA A 468 1.44 -13.95 -0.91
C ALA A 468 0.76 -13.65 -2.26
N THR A 469 0.34 -12.40 -2.47
CA THR A 469 -0.50 -12.00 -3.61
C THR A 469 0.30 -11.09 -4.54
N THR A 470 0.11 -11.26 -5.85
CA THR A 470 0.68 -10.39 -6.87
C THR A 470 -0.36 -9.37 -7.32
N LEU A 471 0.00 -8.08 -7.28
CA LEU A 471 -0.81 -6.99 -7.82
C LEU A 471 0.00 -6.23 -8.88
N SER A 472 -0.30 -6.48 -10.16
CA SER A 472 0.49 -5.93 -11.26
C SER A 472 -0.31 -5.56 -12.50
N ASP A 473 0.30 -4.77 -13.39
CA ASP A 473 -0.24 -4.45 -14.72
C ASP A 473 -1.61 -3.76 -14.69
N ASN A 474 -1.98 -3.15 -13.55
CA ASN A 474 -3.22 -2.39 -13.44
C ASN A 474 -2.99 -0.99 -13.99
N THR A 475 -3.94 -0.49 -14.78
CA THR A 475 -3.77 0.82 -15.44
C THR A 475 -3.77 2.01 -14.46
N LEU A 476 -4.26 1.83 -13.24
CA LEU A 476 -4.19 2.80 -12.14
C LEU A 476 -3.29 2.27 -11.01
N GLN A 477 -3.68 2.40 -9.75
CA GLN A 477 -2.93 1.88 -8.60
C GLN A 477 -3.10 0.36 -8.46
N ALA A 478 -2.15 -0.31 -7.82
CA ALA A 478 -2.39 -1.67 -7.32
C ALA A 478 -3.37 -1.64 -6.13
N ILE A 479 -3.22 -0.67 -5.22
CA ILE A 479 -4.13 -0.48 -4.08
C ILE A 479 -4.49 1.00 -3.96
N ASP A 480 -5.78 1.31 -3.93
CA ASP A 480 -6.33 2.63 -3.57
C ASP A 480 -7.29 2.47 -2.38
N ALA A 481 -6.99 3.13 -1.26
CA ALA A 481 -7.74 2.95 -0.02
C ALA A 481 -8.02 4.25 0.73
N SER A 482 -9.32 4.53 0.93
CA SER A 482 -9.82 5.69 1.67
C SER A 482 -10.59 5.28 2.94
N ASN A 483 -10.30 5.92 4.08
CA ASN A 483 -10.92 5.63 5.38
C ASN A 483 -10.87 4.14 5.77
N SER A 484 -9.77 3.47 5.44
CA SER A 484 -9.71 2.01 5.41
C SER A 484 -8.57 1.44 6.26
N VAL A 485 -8.46 0.10 6.28
CA VAL A 485 -7.33 -0.63 6.88
C VAL A 485 -6.80 -1.63 5.87
N VAL A 486 -5.52 -1.53 5.52
CA VAL A 486 -4.87 -2.41 4.55
C VAL A 486 -3.71 -3.13 5.21
N ARG A 487 -3.66 -4.45 5.05
CA ARG A 487 -2.53 -5.29 5.47
C ARG A 487 -2.00 -6.05 4.26
N VAL A 488 -0.70 -5.93 3.97
CA VAL A 488 -0.01 -6.60 2.86
C VAL A 488 1.21 -7.34 3.37
N VAL A 489 1.21 -8.68 3.33
CA VAL A 489 2.26 -9.48 3.98
C VAL A 489 2.65 -10.73 3.19
N ASP A 490 3.57 -11.51 3.77
CA ASP A 490 3.92 -12.87 3.36
C ASP A 490 4.45 -12.96 1.91
N GLY A 491 5.35 -12.05 1.50
CA GLY A 491 5.97 -12.09 0.18
C GLY A 491 5.08 -11.59 -0.95
N SER A 492 4.13 -10.69 -0.66
CA SER A 492 3.29 -10.08 -1.69
C SER A 492 4.12 -9.13 -2.56
N GLU A 493 3.79 -9.05 -3.85
CA GLU A 493 4.50 -8.25 -4.84
C GLU A 493 3.55 -7.23 -5.48
N ILE A 494 3.98 -5.97 -5.55
CA ILE A 494 3.22 -4.86 -6.16
C ILE A 494 4.09 -4.20 -7.23
N PHE A 495 3.76 -4.36 -8.52
CA PHE A 495 4.63 -3.86 -9.57
C PHE A 495 3.96 -3.55 -10.92
N ASP A 496 4.63 -2.78 -11.77
CA ASP A 496 4.20 -2.46 -13.15
C ASP A 496 2.75 -1.89 -13.22
N ASN A 497 2.34 -1.09 -12.22
CA ASN A 497 1.04 -0.41 -12.23
C ASN A 497 1.17 1.02 -12.79
N GLY A 498 0.13 1.48 -13.49
CA GLY A 498 0.13 2.75 -14.24
C GLY A 498 0.01 4.02 -13.37
N GLN A 499 -0.14 3.88 -12.06
CA GLN A 499 -0.03 4.95 -11.06
C GLN A 499 0.81 4.48 -9.87
N SER A 500 0.56 4.99 -8.65
CA SER A 500 1.28 4.56 -7.46
C SER A 500 1.03 3.08 -7.13
N GLY A 501 2.02 2.39 -6.56
CA GLY A 501 1.81 1.01 -6.08
C GLY A 501 0.70 0.96 -5.01
N VAL A 502 0.79 1.84 -4.02
CA VAL A 502 -0.22 2.00 -2.96
C VAL A 502 -0.56 3.48 -2.78
N GLU A 503 -1.84 3.82 -2.84
CA GLU A 503 -2.35 5.17 -2.56
C GLU A 503 -3.37 5.16 -1.41
N LEU A 504 -3.16 6.03 -0.42
CA LEU A 504 -3.89 6.04 0.84
C LEU A 504 -4.42 7.43 1.21
N ALA A 505 -5.67 7.49 1.65
CA ALA A 505 -6.27 8.68 2.24
C ALA A 505 -6.99 8.36 3.56
N ASN A 506 -6.52 8.93 4.68
CA ASN A 506 -7.07 8.67 6.01
C ASN A 506 -7.14 7.15 6.33
N THR A 507 -6.06 6.43 6.05
CA THR A 507 -6.02 4.96 6.09
C THR A 507 -4.86 4.47 6.95
N PHE A 508 -5.04 3.31 7.57
CA PHE A 508 -3.94 2.59 8.22
C PHE A 508 -3.40 1.51 7.28
N LEU A 509 -2.07 1.49 7.11
CA LEU A 509 -1.37 0.50 6.29
C LEU A 509 -0.34 -0.26 7.14
N GLU A 510 -0.36 -1.58 7.03
CA GLU A 510 0.72 -2.46 7.49
C GLU A 510 1.28 -3.25 6.31
N ILE A 511 2.58 -3.09 5.99
CA ILE A 511 3.27 -3.90 4.98
C ILE A 511 4.46 -4.62 5.62
N LYS A 512 4.60 -5.92 5.36
CA LYS A 512 5.73 -6.69 5.88
C LYS A 512 6.23 -7.80 4.97
N GLY A 513 7.54 -7.81 4.69
CA GLY A 513 8.17 -8.89 3.94
C GLY A 513 7.70 -8.93 2.49
N CYS A 514 7.62 -7.76 1.84
CA CYS A 514 7.01 -7.58 0.52
C CYS A 514 7.93 -6.77 -0.41
N THR A 515 7.61 -6.75 -1.70
CA THR A 515 8.34 -5.93 -2.69
C THR A 515 7.35 -5.02 -3.43
N ILE A 516 7.69 -3.74 -3.53
CA ILE A 516 6.97 -2.74 -4.32
C ILE A 516 7.96 -2.19 -5.34
N ARG A 517 7.70 -2.37 -6.64
CA ARG A 517 8.67 -1.94 -7.66
C ARG A 517 8.05 -1.46 -8.96
N ASP A 518 8.77 -0.65 -9.72
CA ASP A 518 8.48 -0.36 -11.14
C ASP A 518 7.05 0.19 -11.40
N ASN A 519 6.49 0.93 -10.44
CA ASN A 519 5.20 1.62 -10.61
C ASN A 519 5.41 3.03 -11.21
N ASP A 520 4.50 3.46 -12.09
CA ASP A 520 4.65 4.65 -12.95
C ASP A 520 4.61 6.00 -12.21
N ILE A 521 4.32 6.03 -10.90
CA ILE A 521 4.34 7.24 -10.08
C ILE A 521 5.15 7.00 -8.80
N HIS A 522 4.51 6.69 -7.67
CA HIS A 522 5.18 6.45 -6.39
C HIS A 522 5.16 4.97 -6.02
N GLY A 523 6.07 4.54 -5.14
CA GLY A 523 5.91 3.26 -4.45
C GLY A 523 4.70 3.30 -3.53
N ILE A 524 4.70 4.25 -2.60
CA ILE A 524 3.59 4.52 -1.67
C ILE A 524 3.32 6.02 -1.60
N LEU A 525 2.07 6.43 -1.85
CA LEU A 525 1.56 7.77 -1.63
C LEU A 525 0.55 7.75 -0.48
N ALA A 526 0.77 8.56 0.55
CA ALA A 526 -0.10 8.60 1.73
C ALA A 526 -0.45 10.01 2.18
N THR A 527 -1.74 10.25 2.32
CA THR A 527 -2.32 11.48 2.87
C THR A 527 -3.12 11.18 4.12
N LEU A 528 -2.94 11.96 5.20
CA LEU A 528 -3.67 11.79 6.48
C LEU A 528 -3.60 10.36 7.06
N SER A 529 -2.53 9.61 6.77
CA SER A 529 -2.47 8.16 6.95
C SER A 529 -1.39 7.74 7.96
N THR A 530 -1.47 6.50 8.45
CA THR A 530 -0.46 5.91 9.34
C THR A 530 0.05 4.60 8.74
N LEU A 531 1.36 4.50 8.58
CA LEU A 531 2.05 3.40 7.92
C LEU A 531 2.97 2.69 8.92
N VAL A 532 2.95 1.37 8.89
CA VAL A 532 3.92 0.49 9.55
C VAL A 532 4.49 -0.43 8.48
N VAL A 533 5.75 -0.22 8.12
CA VAL A 533 6.41 -0.93 7.00
C VAL A 533 7.68 -1.61 7.53
N SER A 534 7.81 -2.91 7.31
CA SER A 534 9.00 -3.64 7.80
C SER A 534 9.50 -4.71 6.85
N SER A 535 10.81 -4.79 6.62
CA SER A 535 11.40 -5.76 5.67
C SER A 535 10.76 -5.66 4.29
N VAL A 536 10.78 -4.46 3.70
CA VAL A 536 10.16 -4.18 2.40
C VAL A 536 11.19 -3.51 1.48
N ASP A 537 11.18 -3.93 0.22
CA ASP A 537 11.99 -3.32 -0.84
C ASP A 537 11.06 -2.44 -1.70
N ILE A 538 11.37 -1.14 -1.80
CA ILE A 538 10.60 -0.12 -2.55
C ILE A 538 11.52 0.49 -3.61
N GLN A 539 11.34 0.15 -4.89
CA GLN A 539 12.35 0.48 -5.91
C GLN A 539 11.84 0.78 -7.32
N GLY A 540 12.60 1.57 -8.08
CA GLY A 540 12.37 1.72 -9.52
C GLY A 540 11.11 2.52 -9.89
N HIS A 541 10.61 3.37 -8.99
CA HIS A 541 9.43 4.20 -9.27
C HIS A 541 9.80 5.45 -10.07
N ALA A 542 8.89 5.91 -10.95
CA ALA A 542 9.15 7.08 -11.79
C ALA A 542 9.16 8.43 -11.03
N GLN A 543 8.70 8.43 -9.78
CA GLN A 543 8.81 9.56 -8.85
C GLN A 543 9.43 9.10 -7.53
N ASP A 544 8.78 9.35 -6.39
CA ASP A 544 9.34 9.03 -5.07
C ASP A 544 9.04 7.58 -4.64
N GLY A 545 9.95 6.98 -3.88
CA GLY A 545 9.69 5.70 -3.22
C GLY A 545 8.54 5.80 -2.23
N LEU A 546 8.59 6.78 -1.33
CA LEU A 546 7.57 7.06 -0.32
C LEU A 546 7.24 8.56 -0.26
N HIS A 547 5.99 8.94 -0.54
CA HIS A 547 5.50 10.32 -0.42
C HIS A 547 4.42 10.41 0.66
N LEU A 548 4.66 11.27 1.65
CA LEU A 548 3.79 11.51 2.81
C LEU A 548 3.32 12.96 2.90
N SER A 549 2.02 13.15 3.12
CA SER A 549 1.39 14.43 3.41
C SER A 549 0.49 14.31 4.65
N ASP A 550 0.74 15.10 5.71
CA ASP A 550 0.05 15.03 7.01
C ASP A 550 -0.08 13.60 7.56
N SER A 551 1.00 12.81 7.42
CA SER A 551 1.00 11.36 7.65
C SER A 551 2.15 10.90 8.55
N LYS A 552 2.03 9.68 9.09
CA LYS A 552 3.06 9.06 9.95
C LYS A 552 3.55 7.76 9.35
N ALA A 553 4.85 7.54 9.32
CA ALA A 553 5.44 6.28 8.86
C ALA A 553 6.51 5.77 9.85
N ASP A 554 6.34 4.51 10.28
CA ASP A 554 7.34 3.75 11.04
C ASP A 554 7.91 2.66 10.14
N LEU A 555 9.19 2.80 9.78
CA LEU A 555 9.89 1.99 8.78
C LEU A 555 11.05 1.23 9.45
N GLU A 556 11.05 -0.10 9.37
CA GLU A 556 12.08 -0.97 9.96
C GLU A 556 12.68 -1.92 8.92
N ILE A 557 14.00 -1.85 8.69
CA ILE A 557 14.70 -2.71 7.72
C ILE A 557 14.04 -2.59 6.34
N VAL A 558 13.96 -1.36 5.84
CA VAL A 558 13.38 -1.05 4.52
C VAL A 558 14.50 -0.63 3.58
N GLU A 559 14.47 -1.10 2.34
CA GLU A 559 15.35 -0.65 1.27
C GLU A 559 14.53 0.22 0.31
N ILE A 560 14.94 1.48 0.11
CA ILE A 560 14.29 2.41 -0.82
C ILE A 560 15.31 2.85 -1.86
N SER A 561 15.19 2.34 -3.08
CA SER A 561 16.27 2.52 -4.07
C SER A 561 15.84 2.75 -5.51
N GLY A 562 16.72 3.40 -6.29
CA GLY A 562 16.56 3.46 -7.75
C GLY A 562 15.31 4.18 -8.23
N ASN A 563 14.71 5.05 -7.42
CA ASN A 563 13.56 5.85 -7.81
C ASN A 563 14.02 7.08 -8.59
N ASP A 564 13.29 7.49 -9.63
CA ASP A 564 13.72 8.56 -10.55
C ASP A 564 13.73 9.96 -9.88
N GLU A 565 12.92 10.17 -8.82
CA GLU A 565 12.99 11.35 -7.96
C GLU A 565 13.64 10.99 -6.61
N ARG A 566 12.88 10.99 -5.51
CA ARG A 566 13.45 10.86 -4.15
C ARG A 566 13.26 9.47 -3.58
N GLY A 567 14.05 9.12 -2.57
CA GLY A 567 13.73 7.99 -1.70
C GLY A 567 12.46 8.28 -0.90
N ILE A 568 12.50 9.33 -0.08
CA ILE A 568 11.39 9.75 0.78
C ILE A 568 11.10 11.24 0.59
N TYR A 569 9.83 11.57 0.38
CA TYR A 569 9.32 12.94 0.44
C TYR A 569 8.30 13.09 1.58
N ALA A 570 8.68 13.82 2.63
CA ALA A 570 7.83 14.09 3.79
C ALA A 570 7.41 15.56 3.80
N GLU A 571 6.16 15.84 3.44
CA GLU A 571 5.60 17.20 3.43
C GLU A 571 4.45 17.36 4.44
N VAL A 572 4.22 18.61 4.84
CA VAL A 572 3.05 19.06 5.62
C VAL A 572 2.83 18.23 6.91
N ASN A 573 3.53 18.56 7.99
CA ASN A 573 3.36 17.91 9.31
C ASN A 573 3.53 16.38 9.31
N SER A 574 4.30 15.83 8.37
CA SER A 574 4.56 14.40 8.33
C SER A 574 5.65 13.99 9.33
N GLU A 575 5.57 12.77 9.85
CA GLU A 575 6.56 12.18 10.76
C GLU A 575 7.06 10.84 10.20
N VAL A 576 8.37 10.73 9.97
CA VAL A 576 9.00 9.48 9.48
C VAL A 576 10.02 8.99 10.48
N LYS A 577 9.97 7.70 10.82
CA LYS A 577 10.98 7.00 11.61
C LYS A 577 11.57 5.86 10.81
N LEU A 578 12.90 5.80 10.72
CA LEU A 578 13.64 4.75 10.04
C LEU A 578 14.60 4.05 11.00
N ARG A 579 14.61 2.71 10.97
CA ARG A 579 15.49 1.88 11.79
C ARG A 579 16.13 0.77 10.97
N GLY A 580 17.47 0.72 10.92
CA GLY A 580 18.18 -0.37 10.23
C GLY A 580 17.91 -0.41 8.72
N SER A 581 17.61 0.73 8.11
CA SER A 581 17.14 0.84 6.72
C SER A 581 18.24 1.38 5.78
N THR A 582 18.00 1.29 4.47
CA THR A 582 18.90 1.84 3.45
C THR A 582 18.10 2.66 2.43
N ILE A 583 18.59 3.85 2.09
CA ILE A 583 18.05 4.68 1.03
C ILE A 583 19.17 4.98 0.02
N SER A 584 19.11 4.42 -1.19
CA SER A 584 20.21 4.56 -2.14
C SER A 584 19.79 4.76 -3.60
N ASP A 585 20.71 5.27 -4.42
CA ASP A 585 20.58 5.30 -5.88
C ASP A 585 19.32 6.05 -6.39
N ASN A 586 18.73 6.96 -5.62
CA ASN A 586 17.57 7.75 -6.06
C ASN A 586 18.02 8.96 -6.88
N GLY A 587 17.23 9.35 -7.88
CA GLY A 587 17.62 10.32 -8.91
C GLY A 587 17.87 11.74 -8.41
N THR A 588 17.21 12.15 -7.32
CA THR A 588 17.43 13.45 -6.66
C THR A 588 17.89 13.27 -5.21
N GLU A 589 17.01 13.39 -4.23
CA GLU A 589 17.36 13.36 -2.81
C GLU A 589 17.10 11.98 -2.19
N GLY A 590 17.93 11.56 -1.24
CA GLY A 590 17.58 10.42 -0.40
C GLY A 590 16.30 10.73 0.39
N ILE A 591 16.30 11.87 1.10
CA ILE A 591 15.16 12.35 1.89
C ILE A 591 14.94 13.85 1.67
N GLU A 592 13.71 14.25 1.31
CA GLU A 592 13.25 15.64 1.35
C GLU A 592 12.24 15.85 2.49
N ILE A 593 12.47 16.88 3.30
CA ILE A 593 11.63 17.27 4.44
C ILE A 593 11.07 18.66 4.20
N GLN A 594 9.74 18.81 4.20
CA GLN A 594 9.07 20.11 4.14
C GLN A 594 8.10 20.26 5.31
N SER A 595 8.39 21.15 6.26
CA SER A 595 7.57 21.39 7.45
C SER A 595 7.17 20.10 8.19
N SER A 596 8.12 19.16 8.29
CA SER A 596 7.92 17.77 8.74
C SER A 596 9.12 17.31 9.58
N SER A 597 9.05 16.10 10.14
CA SER A 597 10.11 15.53 10.99
C SER A 597 10.55 14.15 10.49
N VAL A 598 11.85 13.91 10.47
CA VAL A 598 12.44 12.60 10.16
C VAL A 598 13.43 12.19 11.26
N GLU A 599 13.34 10.94 11.71
CA GLU A 599 14.23 10.32 12.71
C GLU A 599 14.86 9.06 12.13
N LEU A 600 16.19 8.98 12.12
CA LEU A 600 16.97 7.83 11.67
C LEU A 600 17.68 7.17 12.86
N ALA A 601 17.72 5.85 12.87
CA ALA A 601 18.58 5.08 13.76
C ALA A 601 19.23 3.91 13.01
N GLY A 602 20.56 3.85 12.97
CA GLY A 602 21.26 2.75 12.28
C GLY A 602 20.91 2.65 10.79
N THR A 603 20.69 3.79 10.13
CA THR A 603 20.20 3.86 8.74
C THR A 603 21.25 4.47 7.82
N ASP A 604 21.41 3.91 6.63
CA ASP A 604 22.37 4.38 5.63
C ASP A 604 21.64 5.11 4.48
N ILE A 605 22.13 6.31 4.12
CA ILE A 605 21.68 7.08 2.96
C ILE A 605 22.88 7.22 2.01
N LEU A 606 22.83 6.59 0.85
CA LEU A 606 24.00 6.34 0.00
C LEU A 606 23.76 6.70 -1.47
N ASP A 607 24.72 7.27 -2.18
CA ASP A 607 24.74 7.40 -3.66
C ASP A 607 23.46 7.99 -4.31
N ASN A 608 22.75 8.87 -3.61
CA ASN A 608 21.62 9.63 -4.17
C ASN A 608 22.10 10.81 -5.03
N GLY A 609 21.31 11.15 -6.06
CA GLY A 609 21.74 11.95 -7.21
C GLY A 609 22.05 13.43 -6.93
N ALA A 610 21.43 14.06 -5.94
CA ALA A 610 21.67 15.44 -5.51
C ALA A 610 22.16 15.49 -4.07
N ASN A 611 21.25 15.35 -3.09
CA ASN A 611 21.59 15.44 -1.66
C ASN A 611 21.22 14.15 -0.94
N GLY A 612 21.91 13.84 0.15
CA GLY A 612 21.45 12.77 1.05
C GLY A 612 20.13 13.17 1.71
N VAL A 613 20.15 14.33 2.39
CA VAL A 613 18.99 14.91 3.05
C VAL A 613 18.87 16.38 2.67
N ILE A 614 17.66 16.83 2.33
CA ILE A 614 17.30 18.24 2.22
C ILE A 614 16.12 18.58 3.14
N GLY A 615 16.19 19.68 3.87
CA GLY A 615 15.15 20.07 4.81
C GLY A 615 14.77 21.54 4.75
N PHE A 616 13.47 21.82 4.63
CA PHE A 616 12.86 23.14 4.66
C PHE A 616 11.89 23.30 5.83
N ASN A 617 12.24 24.15 6.80
CA ASN A 617 11.43 24.41 8.01
C ASN A 617 11.01 23.14 8.77
N GLY A 618 11.86 22.12 8.81
CA GLY A 618 11.56 20.82 9.42
C GLY A 618 12.45 20.48 10.62
N ASN A 619 12.48 19.19 10.96
CA ASN A 619 13.37 18.61 11.96
C ASN A 619 13.98 17.30 11.45
N PHE A 620 15.28 17.14 11.63
CA PHE A 620 16.02 15.94 11.23
C PHE A 620 16.83 15.42 12.41
N ILE A 621 16.64 14.17 12.80
CA ILE A 621 17.41 13.52 13.86
C ILE A 621 18.02 12.26 13.28
N ALA A 622 19.32 12.05 13.47
CA ALA A 622 19.98 10.82 13.08
C ALA A 622 20.91 10.32 14.20
N GLU A 623 20.85 9.01 14.45
CA GLU A 623 21.68 8.29 15.41
C GLU A 623 22.33 7.07 14.73
N GLU A 624 23.64 6.88 14.92
CA GLU A 624 24.38 5.72 14.38
C GLU A 624 24.21 5.53 12.86
N SER A 625 24.15 6.63 12.10
CA SER A 625 23.78 6.63 10.68
C SER A 625 24.89 7.10 9.75
N THR A 626 24.91 6.57 8.52
CA THR A 626 25.83 6.99 7.45
C THR A 626 25.09 7.81 6.39
N ILE A 627 25.63 8.96 6.00
CA ILE A 627 25.16 9.77 4.87
C ILE A 627 26.35 10.01 3.94
N ALA A 628 26.36 9.35 2.78
CA ALA A 628 27.55 9.29 1.95
C ALA A 628 27.34 9.20 0.44
N ASP A 629 28.40 9.57 -0.29
CA ASP A 629 28.54 9.40 -1.74
C ASP A 629 27.50 10.19 -2.56
N HIS A 630 26.93 11.26 -2.02
CA HIS A 630 25.96 12.09 -2.76
C HIS A 630 26.67 13.09 -3.69
N ARG A 631 26.04 13.44 -4.80
CA ARG A 631 26.65 14.34 -5.80
C ARG A 631 26.89 15.77 -5.30
N LEU A 632 26.03 16.27 -4.41
CA LEU A 632 26.11 17.59 -3.81
C LEU A 632 26.35 17.45 -2.30
N TYR A 633 25.38 17.85 -1.47
CA TYR A 633 25.55 17.90 -0.03
C TYR A 633 25.18 16.56 0.62
N GLY A 634 25.87 16.22 1.71
CA GLY A 634 25.37 15.17 2.61
C GLY A 634 24.01 15.57 3.17
N ILE A 635 23.98 16.72 3.85
CA ILE A 635 22.79 17.28 4.50
C ILE A 635 22.68 18.77 4.14
N ALA A 636 21.54 19.20 3.60
CA ALA A 636 21.24 20.59 3.26
C ALA A 636 20.00 21.10 4.01
N LEU A 637 20.15 22.19 4.76
CA LEU A 637 19.13 22.70 5.69
C LEU A 637 18.80 24.16 5.40
N SER A 638 17.51 24.51 5.32
CA SER A 638 17.01 25.90 5.32
C SER A 638 15.89 26.04 6.35
N GLY A 639 16.12 26.85 7.39
CA GLY A 639 15.19 26.99 8.53
C GLY A 639 14.92 25.68 9.29
N THR A 640 15.73 24.64 9.08
CA THR A 640 15.55 23.28 9.62
C THR A 640 16.54 23.03 10.75
N ALA A 641 16.10 22.32 11.79
CA ALA A 641 16.96 21.84 12.85
C ALA A 641 17.44 20.41 12.56
N ALA A 642 18.73 20.14 12.75
CA ALA A 642 19.33 18.82 12.62
C ALA A 642 20.10 18.43 13.89
N GLU A 643 19.94 17.19 14.35
CA GLU A 643 20.72 16.58 15.43
C GLU A 643 21.34 15.27 14.94
N LEU A 644 22.67 15.17 15.00
CA LEU A 644 23.45 14.02 14.55
C LEU A 644 24.25 13.47 15.73
N THR A 645 24.02 12.21 16.10
CA THR A 645 24.72 11.53 17.18
C THR A 645 25.37 10.24 16.67
N ASP A 646 26.68 10.09 16.88
CA ASP A 646 27.44 8.91 16.41
C ASP A 646 27.25 8.64 14.90
N CYS A 647 27.13 9.70 14.09
CA CYS A 647 26.92 9.61 12.64
C CYS A 647 28.19 9.85 11.83
N GLU A 648 28.22 9.32 10.60
CA GLU A 648 29.25 9.61 9.60
C GLU A 648 28.63 10.33 8.38
N VAL A 649 29.15 11.53 8.06
CA VAL A 649 28.78 12.27 6.85
C VAL A 649 30.02 12.40 5.96
N LYS A 650 30.07 11.61 4.88
CA LYS A 650 31.33 11.43 4.14
C LYS A 650 31.23 11.35 2.63
N ASP A 651 32.32 11.67 1.96
CA ASP A 651 32.52 11.44 0.53
C ASP A 651 31.43 12.07 -0.37
N ASN A 652 30.80 13.16 0.08
CA ASN A 652 29.81 13.90 -0.70
C ASN A 652 30.49 14.93 -1.62
N GLY A 653 29.91 15.20 -2.79
CA GLY A 653 30.55 15.99 -3.84
C GLY A 653 30.77 17.47 -3.53
N THR A 654 30.11 18.03 -2.51
CA THR A 654 30.35 19.40 -2.02
C THR A 654 30.57 19.41 -0.50
N TYR A 655 29.67 19.99 0.31
CA TYR A 655 29.80 20.02 1.77
C TYR A 655 29.15 18.81 2.41
N GLY A 656 29.72 18.33 3.52
CA GLY A 656 29.04 17.34 4.36
C GLY A 656 27.73 17.90 4.91
N VAL A 657 27.78 19.10 5.49
CA VAL A 657 26.59 19.83 5.99
C VAL A 657 26.54 21.24 5.41
N TYR A 658 25.40 21.62 4.84
CA TYR A 658 25.07 22.97 4.42
C TYR A 658 23.88 23.49 5.24
N GLY A 659 24.01 24.66 5.86
CA GLY A 659 22.94 25.28 6.67
C GLY A 659 22.70 26.73 6.28
N ALA A 660 21.45 27.07 5.95
CA ALA A 660 21.03 28.41 5.54
C ALA A 660 19.78 28.90 6.30
N ASP A 661 19.49 30.20 6.21
CA ASP A 661 18.24 30.82 6.67
C ASP A 661 17.87 30.48 8.13
N GLY A 662 18.85 30.52 9.04
CA GLY A 662 18.65 30.20 10.45
C GLY A 662 18.57 28.71 10.78
N ALA A 663 18.98 27.82 9.86
CA ALA A 663 19.16 26.41 10.14
C ALA A 663 20.15 26.17 11.29
N THR A 664 19.90 25.14 12.10
CA THR A 664 20.75 24.74 13.23
C THR A 664 21.17 23.29 13.10
N CYS A 665 22.44 22.98 13.33
CA CYS A 665 22.95 21.61 13.35
C CYS A 665 23.73 21.32 14.64
N LEU A 666 23.35 20.27 15.37
CA LEU A 666 24.10 19.74 16.50
C LEU A 666 24.78 18.44 16.08
N LEU A 667 26.11 18.40 16.16
CA LEU A 667 26.93 17.21 15.95
C LEU A 667 27.47 16.73 17.30
N THR A 668 27.15 15.50 17.67
CA THR A 668 27.66 14.84 18.87
C THR A 668 28.36 13.55 18.50
N ALA A 669 29.61 13.36 18.94
CA ALA A 669 30.38 12.15 18.68
C ALA A 669 30.41 11.70 17.20
N SER A 670 30.26 12.65 16.27
CA SER A 670 30.06 12.39 14.84
C SER A 670 31.31 12.75 14.03
N ILE A 671 31.38 12.23 12.80
CA ILE A 671 32.50 12.42 11.88
C ILE A 671 32.00 13.04 10.57
N ILE A 672 32.64 14.12 10.13
CA ILE A 672 32.47 14.70 8.79
C ILE A 672 33.80 14.62 8.04
N THR A 673 33.87 13.87 6.94
CA THR A 673 35.14 13.62 6.24
C THR A 673 35.03 13.37 4.74
N GLY A 674 36.08 13.66 3.96
CA GLY A 674 36.15 13.28 2.55
C GLY A 674 35.23 14.07 1.60
N ASN A 675 34.61 15.16 2.05
CA ASN A 675 33.66 15.90 1.23
C ASN A 675 34.39 16.86 0.25
N GLY A 676 33.85 16.97 -0.97
CA GLY A 676 34.50 17.59 -2.15
C GLY A 676 34.65 19.11 -2.14
N ASP A 677 33.96 19.80 -1.23
CA ASP A 677 34.27 21.19 -0.86
C ASP A 677 34.79 21.21 0.58
N GLY A 678 33.96 21.59 1.56
CA GLY A 678 34.35 21.64 2.97
C GLY A 678 33.57 20.66 3.85
N GLY A 679 33.88 20.64 5.14
CA GLY A 679 33.07 19.87 6.10
C GLY A 679 31.67 20.47 6.27
N ILE A 680 31.63 21.73 6.70
CA ILE A 680 30.38 22.45 7.01
C ILE A 680 30.39 23.83 6.37
N ASN A 681 29.29 24.23 5.72
CA ASN A 681 29.06 25.59 5.24
C ASN A 681 27.79 26.19 5.87
N LEU A 682 27.90 27.40 6.42
CA LEU A 682 26.80 28.13 7.05
C LEU A 682 26.59 29.49 6.38
N GLU A 683 25.37 29.75 5.92
CA GLU A 683 24.88 31.04 5.42
C GLU A 683 23.76 31.54 6.34
N ASP A 684 24.08 32.38 7.32
CA ASP A 684 23.17 32.80 8.39
C ASP A 684 22.60 31.61 9.23
N GLY A 685 23.37 30.52 9.35
CA GLY A 685 23.04 29.32 10.15
C GLY A 685 23.85 29.19 11.45
N ALA A 686 23.62 28.11 12.20
CA ALA A 686 24.39 27.79 13.40
C ALA A 686 24.78 26.31 13.47
N VAL A 687 25.97 26.04 14.00
CA VAL A 687 26.44 24.68 14.28
C VAL A 687 27.05 24.55 15.67
N ASP A 688 26.71 23.47 16.37
CA ASP A 688 27.32 23.03 17.62
C ASP A 688 28.06 21.70 17.37
N VAL A 689 29.38 21.71 17.49
CA VAL A 689 30.27 20.55 17.26
C VAL A 689 30.81 20.06 18.60
N VAL A 690 30.27 18.95 19.09
CA VAL A 690 30.53 18.42 20.44
C VAL A 690 31.17 17.04 20.35
N ALA A 691 32.37 16.87 20.91
CA ALA A 691 33.14 15.62 20.87
C ALA A 691 33.24 14.99 19.46
N SER A 692 33.27 15.82 18.42
CA SER A 692 33.12 15.39 17.01
C SER A 692 34.37 15.72 16.21
N GLN A 693 34.53 15.07 15.05
CA GLN A 693 35.69 15.21 14.17
C GLN A 693 35.28 15.73 12.80
N ILE A 694 35.97 16.76 12.32
CA ILE A 694 35.83 17.29 10.95
C ILE A 694 37.20 17.23 10.31
N HIS A 695 37.42 16.30 9.38
CA HIS A 695 38.75 16.08 8.83
C HIS A 695 38.78 15.66 7.37
N SER A 696 39.88 15.96 6.68
CA SER A 696 40.14 15.45 5.32
C SER A 696 39.05 15.79 4.29
N ASN A 697 38.46 16.99 4.34
CA ASN A 697 37.63 17.51 3.25
C ASN A 697 38.52 18.26 2.24
N GLU A 698 38.01 18.67 1.07
CA GLU A 698 38.86 19.26 0.02
C GLU A 698 39.23 20.74 0.23
N LYS A 699 38.55 21.46 1.15
CA LYS A 699 38.75 22.89 1.45
C LYS A 699 38.77 23.17 2.95
N HIS A 700 37.80 23.92 3.46
CA HIS A 700 37.71 24.32 4.87
C HIS A 700 37.05 23.24 5.74
N GLY A 701 37.41 23.19 7.01
CA GLY A 701 36.64 22.43 8.00
C GLY A 701 35.24 23.01 8.17
N VAL A 702 35.17 24.28 8.55
CA VAL A 702 33.92 25.05 8.66
C VAL A 702 34.04 26.40 7.97
N LEU A 703 33.18 26.67 7.00
CA LEU A 703 32.96 27.99 6.40
C LEU A 703 31.68 28.60 6.99
N ALA A 704 31.75 29.81 7.55
CA ALA A 704 30.57 30.49 8.10
C ALA A 704 30.50 31.95 7.65
N VAL A 705 29.42 32.30 6.96
CA VAL A 705 29.05 33.66 6.54
C VAL A 705 27.80 34.08 7.31
N GLY A 706 27.92 35.07 8.21
CA GLY A 706 26.82 35.48 9.10
C GLY A 706 26.45 34.45 10.19
N GLY A 707 27.13 33.31 10.22
CA GLY A 707 26.78 32.16 11.06
C GLY A 707 27.36 32.14 12.47
N ILE A 708 26.93 31.15 13.25
CA ILE A 708 27.40 30.88 14.62
C ILE A 708 28.04 29.50 14.67
N VAL A 709 29.30 29.41 15.11
CA VAL A 709 30.04 28.16 15.24
C VAL A 709 30.42 27.94 16.71
N ASN A 710 29.93 26.88 17.33
CA ASN A 710 30.39 26.46 18.65
C ASN A 710 31.10 25.11 18.55
N ILE A 711 32.31 25.01 19.08
CA ILE A 711 33.12 23.78 19.08
C ILE A 711 33.51 23.48 20.52
N SER A 712 33.23 22.27 21.00
CA SER A 712 33.51 21.91 22.38
C SER A 712 33.75 20.43 22.67
N GLN A 713 34.22 20.12 23.88
CA GLN A 713 34.33 18.77 24.45
C GLN A 713 35.25 17.83 23.66
N ALA A 714 36.51 18.22 23.48
CA ALA A 714 37.53 17.49 22.73
C ALA A 714 37.20 17.27 21.25
N SER A 715 36.41 18.17 20.65
CA SER A 715 36.22 18.20 19.20
C SER A 715 37.54 18.51 18.48
N ARG A 716 37.70 17.94 17.28
CA ARG A 716 38.91 18.07 16.46
C ARG A 716 38.55 18.50 15.04
N ILE A 717 39.21 19.55 14.55
CA ILE A 717 39.23 19.90 13.13
C ILE A 717 40.66 19.73 12.62
N SER A 718 40.87 18.84 11.64
CA SER A 718 42.21 18.58 11.12
C SER A 718 42.26 18.21 9.66
N ASP A 719 43.47 18.21 9.09
CA ASP A 719 43.74 17.68 7.75
C ASP A 719 42.90 18.36 6.65
N GLN A 720 42.55 19.64 6.84
CA GLN A 720 41.85 20.45 5.84
C GLN A 720 42.89 21.10 4.91
N PRO A 721 42.74 21.10 3.58
CA PRO A 721 43.67 21.76 2.67
C PRO A 721 43.72 23.29 2.80
N GLU A 722 42.63 23.91 3.26
CA GLU A 722 42.53 25.34 3.52
C GLU A 722 42.39 25.57 5.05
N ASP A 723 41.55 26.52 5.47
CA ASP A 723 41.42 26.87 6.88
C ASP A 723 40.62 25.84 7.69
N ALA A 724 40.95 25.69 8.98
CA ALA A 724 40.10 24.90 9.88
C ALA A 724 38.73 25.58 10.07
N LEU A 725 38.75 26.90 10.33
CA LEU A 725 37.57 27.77 10.34
C LEU A 725 37.79 29.00 9.47
N HIS A 726 36.90 29.23 8.50
CA HIS A 726 36.83 30.44 7.71
C HIS A 726 35.55 31.22 8.07
N LEU A 727 35.71 32.43 8.62
CA LEU A 727 34.63 33.21 9.24
C LEU A 727 34.49 34.58 8.58
N GLN A 728 33.29 34.87 8.06
CA GLN A 728 32.95 36.18 7.52
C GLN A 728 31.67 36.71 8.17
N ASP A 729 31.71 37.90 8.77
CA ASP A 729 30.55 38.50 9.44
C ASP A 729 29.93 37.55 10.51
N ALA A 730 30.74 36.67 11.09
CA ALA A 730 30.29 35.51 11.85
C ALA A 730 30.79 35.53 13.31
N SER A 731 30.37 34.53 14.10
CA SER A 731 30.90 34.34 15.45
C SER A 731 31.28 32.89 15.72
N ALA A 732 32.40 32.70 16.43
CA ALA A 732 32.88 31.39 16.82
C ALA A 732 33.23 31.33 18.31
N LYS A 733 32.88 30.22 18.96
CA LYS A 733 33.29 29.88 20.32
C LYS A 733 33.88 28.47 20.35
N ILE A 734 35.13 28.36 20.75
CA ILE A 734 35.91 27.13 20.71
C ILE A 734 36.40 26.86 22.13
N VAL A 735 36.06 25.71 22.71
CA VAL A 735 36.38 25.38 24.12
C VAL A 735 36.87 23.94 24.22
N ASP A 736 38.04 23.71 24.82
CA ASP A 736 38.56 22.35 25.04
C ASP A 736 38.57 21.55 23.73
N SER A 737 39.28 22.02 22.71
CA SER A 737 39.25 21.47 21.35
C SER A 737 40.58 21.66 20.62
N THR A 738 40.78 20.92 19.53
CA THR A 738 42.05 20.90 18.78
C THR A 738 41.83 21.28 17.31
N LEU A 739 42.61 22.24 16.81
CA LEU A 739 42.64 22.66 15.41
C LEU A 739 44.07 22.45 14.89
N VAL A 740 44.27 21.47 14.02
CA VAL A 740 45.64 21.01 13.72
C VAL A 740 45.81 20.41 12.34
N ASP A 741 47.02 20.48 11.79
CA ASP A 741 47.37 19.89 10.48
C ASP A 741 46.51 20.43 9.31
N ASN A 742 46.05 21.69 9.37
CA ASN A 742 45.32 22.33 8.26
C ASN A 742 46.28 23.08 7.33
N GLY A 743 45.95 23.21 6.04
CA GLY A 743 46.87 23.67 5.01
C GLY A 743 47.03 25.19 4.93
N ALA A 744 46.06 25.95 5.44
CA ALA A 744 46.12 27.41 5.54
C ALA A 744 46.08 27.86 7.02
N ASP A 745 45.27 28.86 7.38
CA ASP A 745 45.18 29.30 8.78
C ASP A 745 44.33 28.31 9.59
N ALA A 746 44.57 28.21 10.89
CA ALA A 746 43.61 27.49 11.73
C ALA A 746 42.28 28.23 11.81
N ILE A 747 42.34 29.57 11.95
CA ILE A 747 41.18 30.45 12.01
C ILE A 747 41.46 31.69 11.17
N ASP A 748 40.74 31.85 10.06
CA ASP A 748 40.66 33.12 9.30
C ASP A 748 39.34 33.82 9.63
N ALA A 749 39.42 35.04 10.16
CA ALA A 749 38.28 35.78 10.67
C ALA A 749 38.20 37.20 10.11
N THR A 750 37.22 37.45 9.25
CA THR A 750 36.88 38.77 8.69
C THR A 750 35.59 39.31 9.29
N ASN A 751 35.64 40.52 9.86
CA ASN A 751 34.53 41.20 10.55
C ASN A 751 33.78 40.29 11.55
N SER A 752 34.53 39.47 12.28
CA SER A 752 34.00 38.35 13.07
C SER A 752 34.40 38.43 14.54
N LYS A 753 33.69 37.69 15.40
CA LYS A 753 33.99 37.57 16.83
C LYS A 753 34.35 36.13 17.21
N VAL A 754 35.56 35.92 17.71
CA VAL A 754 36.08 34.60 18.06
C VAL A 754 36.46 34.54 19.54
N THR A 755 36.01 33.50 20.24
CA THR A 755 36.42 33.17 21.63
C THR A 755 37.02 31.78 21.66
N ILE A 756 38.23 31.65 22.19
CA ILE A 756 39.00 30.40 22.24
C ILE A 756 39.39 30.15 23.69
N GLN A 757 39.13 28.96 24.21
CA GLN A 757 39.45 28.63 25.60
C GLN A 757 39.98 27.21 25.72
N SER A 758 41.15 27.05 26.35
CA SER A 758 41.72 25.74 26.65
C SER A 758 41.88 24.86 25.41
N CYS A 759 42.29 25.45 24.29
CA CYS A 759 42.45 24.76 23.01
C CYS A 759 43.92 24.58 22.64
N THR A 760 44.16 23.68 21.68
CA THR A 760 45.46 23.53 21.01
C THR A 760 45.27 23.87 19.53
N ILE A 761 46.08 24.81 19.04
CA ILE A 761 46.12 25.23 17.64
C ILE A 761 47.55 25.05 17.14
N SER A 762 47.79 23.98 16.39
CA SER A 762 49.16 23.60 16.02
C SER A 762 49.30 23.11 14.59
N ASP A 763 50.53 23.16 14.06
CA ASP A 763 50.91 22.50 12.81
C ASP A 763 50.05 22.89 11.58
N ASN A 764 49.45 24.09 11.59
CA ASN A 764 48.71 24.61 10.43
C ASN A 764 49.67 25.27 9.44
N GLY A 765 49.33 25.30 8.15
CA GLY A 765 50.22 25.66 7.06
C GLY A 765 50.55 27.14 6.97
N GLU A 766 49.66 28.01 7.46
CA GLU A 766 49.87 29.45 7.58
C GLU A 766 49.82 29.88 9.05
N ASN A 767 48.85 30.72 9.46
CA ASN A 767 48.82 31.30 10.79
C ASN A 767 47.93 30.51 11.73
N ALA A 768 48.19 30.57 13.05
CA ALA A 768 47.23 30.01 14.00
C ALA A 768 45.91 30.81 13.96
N ILE A 769 46.01 32.14 13.92
CA ILE A 769 44.86 33.05 13.87
C ILE A 769 45.17 34.23 12.93
N ARG A 770 44.34 34.40 11.89
CA ARG A 770 44.30 35.61 11.05
C ARG A 770 43.01 36.37 11.33
N ALA A 771 43.14 37.66 11.65
CA ALA A 771 42.03 38.51 12.06
C ALA A 771 42.04 39.83 11.28
N HIS A 772 40.95 40.07 10.54
CA HIS A 772 40.73 41.28 9.75
C HIS A 772 39.45 41.98 10.21
N SER A 773 39.56 43.22 10.68
CA SER A 773 38.42 43.93 11.30
C SER A 773 37.68 43.14 12.40
N SER A 774 38.38 42.23 13.08
CA SER A 774 37.78 41.18 13.93
C SER A 774 38.16 41.32 15.40
N SER A 775 37.41 40.66 16.28
CA SER A 775 37.69 40.59 17.72
C SER A 775 37.96 39.14 18.13
N VAL A 776 39.18 38.86 18.59
CA VAL A 776 39.59 37.52 19.04
C VAL A 776 40.02 37.56 20.49
N THR A 777 39.49 36.65 21.31
CA THR A 777 39.93 36.44 22.69
C THR A 777 40.32 34.98 22.87
N ALA A 778 41.60 34.70 23.15
CA ALA A 778 42.09 33.38 23.48
C ALA A 778 42.52 33.31 24.95
N THR A 779 42.15 32.24 25.64
CA THR A 779 42.49 32.04 27.06
C THR A 779 43.02 30.64 27.30
N THR A 780 44.14 30.49 28.01
CA THR A 780 44.76 29.19 28.31
C THR A 780 44.95 28.30 27.07
N THR A 781 45.28 28.92 25.93
CA THR A 781 45.35 28.25 24.63
C THR A 781 46.81 28.11 24.21
N ILE A 782 47.15 26.98 23.60
CA ILE A 782 48.46 26.71 23.02
C ILE A 782 48.40 27.03 21.52
N LEU A 783 49.24 27.94 21.07
CA LEU A 783 49.50 28.23 19.67
C LEU A 783 50.94 27.79 19.39
N GLU A 784 51.15 26.73 18.60
CA GLU A 784 52.49 26.18 18.39
C GLU A 784 52.74 25.68 16.97
N SER A 785 53.96 25.88 16.46
CA SER A 785 54.44 25.23 15.22
C SER A 785 53.59 25.48 13.95
N ASN A 786 52.83 26.58 13.87
CA ASN A 786 52.13 26.95 12.64
C ASN A 786 53.12 27.52 11.60
N GLY A 787 52.79 27.43 10.30
CA GLY A 787 53.71 27.63 9.18
C GLY A 787 54.12 29.06 8.87
N GLU A 788 53.44 30.06 9.46
CA GLU A 788 53.79 31.49 9.39
C GLU A 788 53.85 32.12 10.80
N SER A 789 52.84 32.88 11.20
CA SER A 789 52.76 33.57 12.50
C SER A 789 51.77 32.88 13.44
N ALA A 790 51.85 33.15 14.74
CA ALA A 790 50.81 32.70 15.66
C ALA A 790 49.53 33.53 15.47
N VAL A 791 49.66 34.86 15.43
CA VAL A 791 48.53 35.77 15.25
C VAL A 791 48.88 36.90 14.29
N VAL A 792 48.03 37.12 13.30
CA VAL A 792 48.08 38.29 12.40
C VAL A 792 46.80 39.10 12.56
N ALA A 793 46.91 40.36 12.99
CA ALA A 793 45.78 41.25 13.23
C ALA A 793 45.86 42.51 12.37
N THR A 794 44.91 42.69 11.45
CA THR A 794 44.86 43.81 10.50
C THR A 794 43.54 44.59 10.59
N GLU A 795 43.54 45.81 10.05
CA GLU A 795 42.35 46.64 9.84
C GLU A 795 41.47 46.87 11.09
N ARG A 796 42.06 47.34 12.19
CA ARG A 796 41.38 47.64 13.46
C ARG A 796 40.84 46.41 14.18
N SER A 797 41.51 45.28 14.00
CA SER A 797 41.27 44.09 14.80
C SER A 797 41.66 44.29 16.27
N ARG A 798 41.01 43.54 17.16
CA ARG A 798 41.31 43.50 18.59
C ARG A 798 41.61 42.08 19.04
N ILE A 799 42.84 41.84 19.47
CA ILE A 799 43.28 40.54 19.99
C ILE A 799 43.51 40.63 21.48
N THR A 800 43.06 39.63 22.22
CA THR A 800 43.37 39.45 23.65
C THR A 800 43.82 38.02 23.88
N LEU A 801 45.06 37.82 24.35
CA LEU A 801 45.60 36.52 24.74
C LEU A 801 45.83 36.53 26.26
N ILE A 802 45.27 35.54 26.97
CA ILE A 802 45.36 35.43 28.43
C ILE A 802 45.87 34.05 28.81
N GLY A 803 46.99 33.93 29.52
CA GLY A 803 47.53 32.64 29.93
C GLY A 803 47.88 31.71 28.77
N CYS A 804 48.17 32.25 27.59
CA CYS A 804 48.43 31.48 26.37
C CYS A 804 49.93 31.22 26.18
N THR A 805 50.27 30.12 25.52
CA THR A 805 51.63 29.79 25.10
C THR A 805 51.72 29.96 23.59
N VAL A 806 52.74 30.69 23.12
CA VAL A 806 53.00 30.99 21.70
C VAL A 806 54.43 30.59 21.37
N SER A 807 54.61 29.50 20.62
CA SER A 807 55.96 28.96 20.37
C SER A 807 56.20 28.36 18.99
N ASP A 808 57.47 28.30 18.60
CA ASP A 808 57.96 27.60 17.41
C ASP A 808 57.41 28.10 16.05
N HIS A 809 56.96 29.35 15.94
CA HIS A 809 56.51 29.94 14.67
C HIS A 809 57.70 30.40 13.81
N PRO A 810 57.70 30.14 12.50
CA PRO A 810 58.80 30.46 11.60
C PRO A 810 58.89 31.94 11.20
N GLU A 811 57.81 32.70 11.29
CA GLU A 811 57.82 34.15 11.06
C GLU A 811 57.67 34.94 12.37
N ASN A 812 57.30 36.21 12.29
CA ASN A 812 57.04 37.06 13.45
C ASN A 812 55.85 36.50 14.23
N ALA A 813 56.02 36.18 15.51
CA ALA A 813 55.01 35.40 16.23
C ALA A 813 53.66 36.14 16.32
N LEU A 814 53.69 37.44 16.63
CA LEU A 814 52.50 38.27 16.81
C LEU A 814 52.61 39.54 15.96
N VAL A 815 51.78 39.65 14.91
CA VAL A 815 51.79 40.77 13.96
C VAL A 815 50.54 41.63 14.14
N ILE A 816 50.74 42.93 14.28
CA ILE A 816 49.68 43.92 14.51
C ILE A 816 49.83 45.05 13.49
N ASP A 817 48.86 45.22 12.59
CA ASP A 817 48.81 46.35 11.67
C ASP A 817 47.47 47.09 11.81
N LEU A 818 47.54 48.39 12.09
CA LEU A 818 46.38 49.25 12.34
C LEU A 818 45.40 48.66 13.39
N SER A 819 45.91 47.87 14.35
CA SER A 819 45.11 47.01 15.23
C SER A 819 45.59 47.10 16.69
N SER A 820 44.89 46.43 17.61
CA SER A 820 45.31 46.37 19.02
C SER A 820 45.44 44.95 19.55
N MET A 821 46.45 44.71 20.38
CA MET A 821 46.68 43.44 21.05
C MET A 821 46.93 43.63 22.55
N ASP A 822 46.35 42.75 23.36
CA ASP A 822 46.57 42.66 24.80
C ASP A 822 47.06 41.27 25.16
N LEU A 823 48.28 41.18 25.71
CA LEU A 823 48.93 39.96 26.17
C LEU A 823 48.95 39.96 27.70
N GLN A 824 48.32 38.96 28.31
CA GLN A 824 48.23 38.83 29.75
C GLN A 824 48.68 37.47 30.23
N ASP A 825 49.64 37.44 31.15
CA ASP A 825 50.18 36.21 31.76
C ASP A 825 50.57 35.14 30.72
N CYS A 826 51.08 35.56 29.55
CA CYS A 826 51.40 34.66 28.43
C CYS A 826 52.88 34.25 28.43
N GLU A 827 53.18 33.21 27.66
CA GLU A 827 54.53 32.76 27.34
C GLU A 827 54.73 32.84 25.81
N VAL A 828 55.65 33.69 25.35
CA VAL A 828 56.03 33.80 23.93
C VAL A 828 57.47 33.31 23.81
N LEU A 829 57.67 32.12 23.24
CA LEU A 829 58.90 31.35 23.39
C LEU A 829 59.43 30.88 22.03
N ASP A 830 60.73 30.98 21.81
CA ASP A 830 61.46 30.22 20.77
C ASP A 830 60.90 30.36 19.33
N ASN A 831 60.28 31.50 18.99
CA ASN A 831 59.85 31.78 17.62
C ASN A 831 61.04 32.26 16.77
N ARG A 832 61.00 32.03 15.45
CA ARG A 832 62.18 32.17 14.57
C ARG A 832 62.42 33.57 14.02
N GLU A 833 61.54 34.53 14.29
CA GLU A 833 61.78 35.95 14.05
C GLU A 833 61.45 36.80 15.31
N SER A 834 60.78 37.94 15.15
CA SER A 834 60.42 38.83 16.26
C SER A 834 59.26 38.22 17.07
N ALA A 835 59.19 38.53 18.37
CA ALA A 835 58.05 38.11 19.19
C ALA A 835 56.80 38.92 18.85
N VAL A 836 56.95 40.24 18.70
CA VAL A 836 55.84 41.14 18.36
C VAL A 836 56.29 42.19 17.34
N VAL A 837 55.53 42.37 16.27
CA VAL A 837 55.69 43.46 15.30
C VAL A 837 54.41 44.27 15.24
N ALA A 838 54.48 45.57 15.55
CA ALA A 838 53.35 46.48 15.49
C ALA A 838 53.60 47.67 14.55
N SER A 839 52.68 47.89 13.60
CA SER A 839 52.60 49.02 12.69
C SER A 839 51.28 49.76 12.92
N GLN A 840 51.33 51.06 13.23
CA GLN A 840 50.13 51.86 13.52
C GLN A 840 49.20 51.23 14.57
N GLY A 841 49.75 50.45 15.49
CA GLY A 841 49.02 49.60 16.43
C GLY A 841 49.11 50.03 17.90
N THR A 842 48.31 49.39 18.75
CA THR A 842 48.40 49.52 20.21
C THR A 842 48.64 48.15 20.85
N LEU A 843 49.72 48.03 21.61
CA LEU A 843 50.14 46.80 22.27
C LEU A 843 50.13 47.00 23.78
N SER A 844 49.49 46.07 24.50
CA SER A 844 49.54 45.94 25.96
C SER A 844 50.17 44.59 26.29
N ILE A 845 51.19 44.57 27.14
CA ILE A 845 51.87 43.35 27.59
C ILE A 845 51.92 43.36 29.11
N SER A 846 51.46 42.28 29.71
CA SER A 846 51.30 42.17 31.15
C SER A 846 51.64 40.78 31.67
N GLY A 847 52.45 40.69 32.73
CA GLY A 847 52.78 39.39 33.36
C GLY A 847 53.40 38.37 32.41
N THR A 848 53.89 38.80 31.24
CA THR A 848 54.22 37.93 30.10
C THR A 848 55.73 37.69 30.05
N THR A 849 56.12 36.47 29.67
CA THR A 849 57.52 36.09 29.46
C THR A 849 57.82 35.96 27.97
N ILE A 850 58.86 36.62 27.49
CA ILE A 850 59.30 36.59 26.08
C ILE A 850 60.78 36.20 26.00
N THR A 851 61.08 35.06 25.39
CA THR A 851 62.45 34.51 25.32
C THR A 851 62.72 33.71 24.04
N GLY A 852 64.00 33.54 23.67
CA GLY A 852 64.41 32.64 22.58
C GLY A 852 64.27 33.18 21.16
N HIS A 853 64.01 34.48 20.97
CA HIS A 853 63.80 35.07 19.64
C HIS A 853 65.12 35.51 18.99
N PRO A 854 65.40 35.17 17.71
CA PRO A 854 66.67 35.49 17.07
C PRO A 854 66.74 36.91 16.47
N ALA A 855 65.60 37.61 16.37
CA ALA A 855 65.51 38.98 15.86
C ALA A 855 65.27 40.02 16.98
N ASP A 856 65.11 41.29 16.61
CA ASP A 856 64.60 42.30 17.55
C ASP A 856 63.23 41.85 18.08
N VAL A 857 63.03 41.87 19.39
CA VAL A 857 61.94 41.13 20.02
C VAL A 857 60.59 41.84 19.87
N ILE A 858 60.52 43.12 20.25
CA ILE A 858 59.34 43.97 20.06
C ILE A 858 59.70 45.08 19.08
N VAL A 859 59.14 45.05 17.88
CA VAL A 859 59.36 46.04 16.82
C VAL A 859 58.12 46.92 16.68
N LEU A 860 58.28 48.24 16.80
CA LEU A 860 57.20 49.22 16.80
C LEU A 860 57.43 50.29 15.74
N VAL A 861 56.46 50.51 14.85
CA VAL A 861 56.45 51.59 13.86
C VAL A 861 55.16 52.37 13.97
N ASP A 862 55.23 53.69 14.19
CA ASP A 862 54.05 54.56 14.38
C ASP A 862 53.04 54.01 15.42
N SER A 863 53.52 53.32 16.45
CA SER A 863 52.71 52.50 17.36
C SER A 863 52.81 52.96 18.83
N ARG A 864 51.93 52.40 19.67
CA ARG A 864 51.98 52.55 21.13
C ARG A 864 52.15 51.20 21.82
N ALA A 865 53.05 51.11 22.79
CA ALA A 865 53.21 49.94 23.64
C ALA A 865 53.16 50.30 25.13
N GLU A 866 52.44 49.49 25.91
CA GLU A 866 52.41 49.50 27.38
C GLU A 866 52.89 48.13 27.86
N ILE A 867 53.97 48.08 28.64
CA ILE A 867 54.60 46.82 29.10
C ILE A 867 54.71 46.85 30.62
N HIS A 868 54.00 45.96 31.30
CA HIS A 868 53.94 45.94 32.75
C HIS A 868 54.25 44.57 33.35
N SER A 869 55.04 44.54 34.43
CA SER A 869 55.39 43.31 35.18
C SER A 869 55.82 42.13 34.29
N SER A 870 56.54 42.41 33.19
CA SER A 870 56.86 41.43 32.14
C SER A 870 58.36 41.20 32.02
N GLN A 871 58.75 40.01 31.54
CA GLN A 871 60.14 39.59 31.39
C GLN A 871 60.47 39.38 29.92
N ILE A 872 61.46 40.11 29.42
CA ILE A 872 61.99 39.98 28.05
C ILE A 872 63.47 39.66 28.18
N GLU A 873 63.85 38.41 27.95
CA GLU A 873 65.20 37.96 28.24
C GLU A 873 65.70 36.84 27.33
N ASP A 874 67.02 36.72 27.21
CA ASP A 874 67.68 35.65 26.45
C ASP A 874 67.21 35.57 24.98
N ASN A 875 67.22 36.71 24.29
CA ASN A 875 66.92 36.82 22.86
C ASN A 875 68.17 37.27 22.10
N GLU A 876 68.29 36.95 20.81
CA GLU A 876 69.49 37.27 20.00
C GLU A 876 69.47 38.65 19.33
N GLY A 877 68.36 39.38 19.36
CA GLY A 877 68.26 40.78 18.93
C GLY A 877 68.03 41.76 20.09
N SER A 878 67.67 42.99 19.75
CA SER A 878 67.37 44.03 20.73
C SER A 878 65.99 43.79 21.35
N ALA A 879 65.78 44.11 22.62
CA ALA A 879 64.51 43.81 23.27
C ALA A 879 63.35 44.64 22.70
N ILE A 880 63.58 45.93 22.47
CA ILE A 880 62.58 46.84 21.89
C ILE A 880 63.26 47.69 20.82
N HIS A 881 62.67 47.74 19.63
CA HIS A 881 63.08 48.63 18.54
C HIS A 881 61.87 49.46 18.11
N ALA A 882 61.93 50.77 18.33
CA ALA A 882 60.82 51.68 18.08
C ALA A 882 61.19 52.81 17.10
N THR A 883 60.36 53.00 16.09
CA THR A 883 60.37 54.14 15.16
C THR A 883 59.06 54.91 15.29
N THR A 884 59.15 56.23 15.48
CA THR A 884 58.01 57.15 15.60
C THR A 884 56.90 56.69 16.55
N SER A 885 57.28 56.00 17.64
CA SER A 885 56.37 55.26 18.53
C SER A 885 56.43 55.75 19.98
N THR A 886 55.44 55.37 20.79
CA THR A 886 55.37 55.69 22.23
C THR A 886 55.38 54.42 23.06
N ILE A 887 56.31 54.33 24.01
CA ILE A 887 56.51 53.16 24.86
C ILE A 887 56.42 53.59 26.32
N SER A 888 55.62 52.88 27.11
CA SER A 888 55.60 52.97 28.57
C SER A 888 55.89 51.59 29.15
N CYS A 889 56.84 51.52 30.07
CA CYS A 889 57.25 50.30 30.73
C CYS A 889 57.29 50.51 32.24
N ASP A 890 56.61 49.65 32.99
CA ASP A 890 56.63 49.63 34.45
C ASP A 890 56.86 48.22 35.02
N ASP A 891 57.69 48.10 36.05
CA ASP A 891 58.02 46.81 36.68
C ASP A 891 58.51 45.73 35.67
N ALA A 892 59.12 46.15 34.56
CA ALA A 892 59.59 45.25 33.50
C ALA A 892 61.06 44.85 33.71
N VAL A 893 61.43 43.67 33.22
CA VAL A 893 62.81 43.17 33.21
C VAL A 893 63.24 42.89 31.79
N ILE A 894 64.22 43.65 31.30
CA ILE A 894 64.90 43.41 30.01
C ILE A 894 66.35 43.05 30.27
N ARG A 895 66.79 41.86 29.84
CA ARG A 895 68.19 41.46 30.07
C ARG A 895 68.74 40.40 29.14
N ARG A 896 70.07 40.34 29.06
CA ARG A 896 70.84 39.32 28.31
C ARG A 896 70.59 39.33 26.80
N HIS A 897 70.44 40.51 26.20
CA HIS A 897 70.41 40.68 24.74
C HIS A 897 71.83 40.91 24.19
N PRO A 898 72.24 40.34 23.05
CA PRO A 898 73.59 40.47 22.52
C PRO A 898 73.84 41.82 21.81
N THR A 899 72.81 42.65 21.66
CA THR A 899 72.84 44.00 21.09
C THR A 899 72.37 45.03 22.12
N HIS A 900 71.72 46.11 21.68
CA HIS A 900 71.13 47.12 22.55
C HIS A 900 69.93 46.55 23.33
N GLY A 901 69.68 47.05 24.53
CA GLY A 901 68.44 46.74 25.24
C GLY A 901 67.23 47.34 24.52
N ILE A 902 67.25 48.66 24.30
CA ILE A 902 66.17 49.41 23.63
C ILE A 902 66.77 50.33 22.57
N ILE A 903 66.17 50.37 21.37
CA ILE A 903 66.49 51.29 20.26
C ILE A 903 65.29 52.20 20.00
N LEU A 904 65.51 53.51 19.93
CA LEU A 904 64.49 54.54 19.68
C LEU A 904 64.91 55.46 18.53
N ASP A 905 64.04 55.64 17.53
CA ASP A 905 64.17 56.64 16.47
C ASP A 905 62.89 57.47 16.37
N GLY A 906 62.96 58.79 16.57
CA GLY A 906 61.78 59.66 16.56
C GLY A 906 60.70 59.30 17.61
N SER A 907 61.06 58.59 18.68
CA SER A 907 60.13 57.88 19.58
C SER A 907 60.16 58.42 21.02
N SER A 908 59.24 57.96 21.87
CA SER A 908 59.25 58.27 23.31
C SER A 908 59.23 57.02 24.19
N LEU A 909 59.97 57.05 25.30
CA LEU A 909 60.07 55.97 26.27
C LEU A 909 59.87 56.50 27.68
N GLU A 910 58.94 55.89 28.42
CA GLU A 910 58.82 55.99 29.87
C GLU A 910 59.23 54.64 30.49
N TRP A 911 60.28 54.64 31.30
CA TRP A 911 60.87 53.45 31.93
C TRP A 911 60.86 53.61 33.45
N VAL A 912 59.92 52.93 34.13
CA VAL A 912 59.59 53.17 35.53
C VAL A 912 59.73 51.89 36.34
N GLY A 913 60.37 51.94 37.51
CA GLY A 913 60.43 50.77 38.42
C GLY A 913 61.07 49.50 37.82
N SER A 914 61.81 49.63 36.71
CA SER A 914 62.16 48.52 35.83
C SER A 914 63.66 48.23 35.80
N ILE A 915 64.06 47.05 35.33
CA ILE A 915 65.46 46.57 35.26
C ILE A 915 65.86 46.37 33.80
N LEU A 916 66.94 47.02 33.38
CA LEU A 916 67.54 46.89 32.06
C LEU A 916 69.02 46.52 32.19
N SER A 917 69.36 45.24 32.06
CA SER A 917 70.70 44.76 32.42
C SER A 917 71.35 43.74 31.51
N ASP A 918 72.68 43.62 31.62
CA ASP A 918 73.46 42.55 30.98
C ASP A 918 73.33 42.48 29.45
N ASN A 919 73.03 43.59 28.76
CA ASN A 919 72.93 43.61 27.30
C ASN A 919 74.30 43.97 26.67
N ASN A 920 74.65 43.33 25.56
CA ASN A 920 75.92 43.53 24.87
C ASN A 920 75.87 44.68 23.84
N GLY A 921 75.35 45.81 24.29
CA GLY A 921 75.24 47.08 23.59
C GLY A 921 74.89 48.18 24.58
N ALA A 922 74.40 49.31 24.10
CA ALA A 922 73.79 50.30 24.98
C ALA A 922 72.50 49.79 25.65
N GLY A 923 72.23 50.19 26.89
CA GLY A 923 70.94 49.97 27.55
C GLY A 923 69.82 50.58 26.71
N VAL A 924 69.86 51.90 26.49
CA VAL A 924 68.99 52.61 25.53
C VAL A 924 69.85 53.35 24.50
N SER A 925 69.62 53.10 23.22
CA SER A 925 70.19 53.84 22.09
C SER A 925 69.08 54.68 21.44
N ALA A 926 69.25 56.00 21.36
CA ALA A 926 68.18 56.90 20.98
C ALA A 926 68.62 57.98 19.99
N ASN A 927 67.81 58.18 18.95
CA ASN A 927 67.92 59.24 17.96
C ASN A 927 66.60 60.04 17.87
N ASP A 928 66.68 61.37 17.91
CA ASP A 928 65.51 62.28 17.85
C ASP A 928 64.34 61.88 18.79
N SER A 929 64.66 61.39 19.99
CA SER A 929 63.70 60.71 20.88
C SER A 929 63.61 61.34 22.27
N GLN A 930 62.55 61.02 23.02
CA GLN A 930 62.31 61.49 24.39
C GLN A 930 62.31 60.32 25.38
N ILE A 931 63.13 60.39 26.42
CA ILE A 931 63.31 59.29 27.38
C ILE A 931 63.07 59.81 28.80
N THR A 932 62.25 59.10 29.57
CA THR A 932 62.09 59.29 31.01
C THR A 932 62.41 57.99 31.71
N ILE A 933 63.35 58.03 32.64
CA ILE A 933 63.75 56.91 33.49
C ILE A 933 63.49 57.31 34.94
N SER A 934 62.74 56.50 35.67
CA SER A 934 62.33 56.79 37.05
C SER A 934 62.36 55.51 37.89
N ALA A 935 62.87 55.56 39.12
CA ALA A 935 62.94 54.43 40.05
C ALA A 935 63.48 53.11 39.43
N SER A 936 64.35 53.20 38.43
CA SER A 936 64.75 52.06 37.60
C SER A 936 66.24 51.77 37.69
N THR A 937 66.66 50.55 37.35
CA THR A 937 68.07 50.15 37.29
C THR A 937 68.48 49.85 35.85
N ILE A 938 69.51 50.55 35.35
CA ILE A 938 70.16 50.23 34.08
C ILE A 938 71.60 49.83 34.38
N SER A 939 71.96 48.57 34.22
CA SER A 939 73.27 48.09 34.67
C SER A 939 73.94 47.09 33.76
N THR A 940 75.26 46.96 33.88
CA THR A 940 76.04 45.85 33.26
C THR A 940 75.89 45.72 31.74
N ASN A 941 75.39 46.74 31.05
CA ASN A 941 75.37 46.80 29.59
C ASN A 941 76.77 47.14 29.05
N THR A 942 77.24 46.50 27.97
CA THR A 942 78.66 46.59 27.57
C THR A 942 79.07 47.94 26.96
N GLU A 943 78.12 48.72 26.45
CA GLU A 943 78.34 50.10 25.99
C GLU A 943 77.77 51.11 26.99
N ASN A 944 76.91 52.04 26.57
CA ASN A 944 76.35 53.07 27.44
C ASN A 944 75.13 52.55 28.22
N ALA A 945 74.81 53.15 29.37
CA ALA A 945 73.45 53.06 29.89
C ALA A 945 72.47 53.75 28.92
N LEU A 946 72.82 54.98 28.49
CA LEU A 946 72.07 55.79 27.54
C LEU A 946 73.01 56.37 26.48
N ASN A 947 72.71 56.12 25.20
CA ASN A 947 73.39 56.75 24.06
C ASN A 947 72.38 57.63 23.32
N LEU A 948 72.55 58.95 23.35
CA LEU A 948 71.54 59.92 22.97
C LEU A 948 72.05 60.84 21.84
N THR A 949 71.41 60.79 20.68
CA THR A 949 71.67 61.71 19.55
C THR A 949 70.42 62.53 19.25
N ALA A 950 70.53 63.86 19.18
CA ALA A 950 69.40 64.77 18.95
C ALA A 950 68.19 64.54 19.89
N SER A 951 68.39 63.89 21.03
CA SER A 951 67.34 63.35 21.90
C SER A 951 67.23 64.12 23.22
N SER A 952 66.25 63.77 24.06
CA SER A 952 66.15 64.28 25.43
C SER A 952 65.97 63.15 26.43
N ALA A 953 66.64 63.22 27.57
CA ALA A 953 66.50 62.23 28.64
C ALA A 953 66.34 62.88 30.01
N VAL A 954 65.41 62.35 30.81
CA VAL A 954 65.23 62.64 32.23
C VAL A 954 65.47 61.36 33.03
N VAL A 955 66.47 61.35 33.91
CA VAL A 955 66.75 60.25 34.85
C VAL A 955 66.41 60.75 36.25
N SER A 956 65.47 60.09 36.93
CA SER A 956 64.86 60.63 38.15
C SER A 956 64.53 59.59 39.23
N ASN A 957 64.10 60.05 40.42
CA ASN A 957 63.42 59.28 41.46
C ASN A 957 64.17 58.00 41.91
N GLY A 958 65.44 58.12 42.30
CA GLY A 958 66.25 57.02 42.79
C GLY A 958 66.75 56.06 41.71
N SER A 959 66.71 56.44 40.43
CA SER A 959 67.21 55.58 39.36
C SER A 959 68.71 55.34 39.48
N THR A 960 69.15 54.13 39.15
CA THR A 960 70.56 53.71 39.25
C THR A 960 71.09 53.24 37.89
N LEU A 961 72.05 53.98 37.34
CA LEU A 961 72.81 53.62 36.16
C LEU A 961 74.18 53.13 36.65
N ARG A 962 74.46 51.84 36.53
CA ARG A 962 75.62 51.24 37.21
C ARG A 962 76.40 50.26 36.35
N ALA A 963 77.73 50.38 36.34
CA ALA A 963 78.62 49.37 35.77
C ALA A 963 78.29 49.00 34.31
N ASN A 964 77.68 49.94 33.58
CA ASN A 964 77.67 49.88 32.13
C ASN A 964 79.08 50.22 31.63
N GLY A 965 79.35 50.07 30.34
CA GLY A 965 80.64 50.32 29.70
C GLY A 965 81.29 51.68 30.00
N ASP A 966 82.34 52.01 29.26
CA ASP A 966 83.26 53.10 29.58
C ASP A 966 82.58 54.44 29.95
N VAL A 967 81.44 54.75 29.32
CA VAL A 967 80.65 55.97 29.56
C VAL A 967 79.20 55.60 29.93
N ALA A 968 78.66 56.09 31.05
CA ALA A 968 77.26 55.78 31.40
C ALA A 968 76.26 56.46 30.46
N ILE A 969 76.36 57.76 30.27
CA ILE A 969 75.48 58.53 29.38
C ILE A 969 76.32 59.28 28.35
N MET A 970 76.10 58.98 27.08
CA MET A 970 76.70 59.71 25.95
C MET A 970 75.62 60.57 25.29
N THR A 971 75.90 61.85 25.07
CA THR A 971 74.94 62.77 24.43
C THR A 971 75.57 63.55 23.29
N GLU A 972 74.93 63.60 22.12
CA GLU A 972 75.30 64.42 20.96
C GLU A 972 74.08 65.25 20.50
N ASN A 973 74.17 66.59 20.55
CA ASN A 973 73.05 67.51 20.24
C ASN A 973 71.76 67.21 21.03
N ALA A 974 71.87 66.69 22.24
CA ALA A 974 70.77 66.18 23.05
C ALA A 974 70.61 66.99 24.36
N THR A 975 69.56 66.72 25.13
CA THR A 975 69.35 67.35 26.46
C THR A 975 69.26 66.29 27.55
N LEU A 976 69.89 66.54 28.70
CA LEU A 976 69.93 65.58 29.80
C LEU A 976 69.54 66.24 31.13
N THR A 977 68.64 65.61 31.87
CA THR A 977 68.31 66.01 33.25
C THR A 977 68.45 64.80 34.17
N VAL A 978 69.26 64.91 35.22
CA VAL A 978 69.44 63.85 36.23
C VAL A 978 69.06 64.40 37.60
N LEU A 979 68.08 63.78 38.24
CA LEU A 979 67.45 64.23 39.49
C LEU A 979 67.41 63.07 40.49
N ASP A 980 67.88 63.26 41.72
CA ASP A 980 67.81 62.24 42.78
C ASP A 980 68.22 60.82 42.31
N SER A 981 69.31 60.69 41.52
CA SER A 981 69.68 59.42 40.87
C SER A 981 71.18 59.15 40.98
N SER A 982 71.58 57.89 40.78
CA SER A 982 72.97 57.44 40.89
C SER A 982 73.52 56.96 39.54
N ILE A 983 74.64 57.53 39.10
CA ILE A 983 75.43 57.10 37.95
C ILE A 983 76.79 56.68 38.49
N ILE A 984 77.06 55.38 38.55
CA ILE A 984 78.20 54.85 39.33
C ILE A 984 78.92 53.68 38.66
N GLU A 985 80.18 53.50 39.03
CA GLU A 985 81.00 52.34 38.64
C GLU A 985 81.27 52.21 37.12
N HIS A 986 81.42 53.34 36.42
CA HIS A 986 81.81 53.38 35.01
C HIS A 986 83.34 53.54 34.85
N PRO A 987 84.01 52.79 33.94
CA PRO A 987 85.47 52.80 33.81
C PRO A 987 86.11 54.14 33.41
N LYS A 988 85.42 55.00 32.64
CA LYS A 988 85.95 56.31 32.21
C LYS A 988 85.13 57.47 32.76
N SER A 989 83.94 57.70 32.21
CA SER A 989 83.14 58.90 32.52
C SER A 989 81.72 58.52 32.93
N GLY A 990 81.15 59.19 33.92
CA GLY A 990 79.71 59.07 34.20
C GLY A 990 78.88 59.62 33.03
N VAL A 991 79.13 60.87 32.62
CA VAL A 991 78.39 61.53 31.53
C VAL A 991 79.35 62.25 30.57
N VAL A 992 79.07 62.15 29.27
CA VAL A 992 79.77 62.89 28.20
C VAL A 992 78.76 63.75 27.45
N LEU A 993 79.03 65.06 27.40
CA LEU A 993 78.17 66.06 26.77
C LEU A 993 78.82 66.64 25.51
N ASP A 994 78.34 66.26 24.33
CA ASP A 994 78.73 66.86 23.05
C ASP A 994 77.59 67.74 22.52
N ASN A 995 77.83 69.06 22.48
CA ASN A 995 76.85 70.09 22.13
C ASN A 995 75.46 69.90 22.80
N SER A 996 75.46 69.48 24.07
CA SER A 996 74.27 69.00 24.77
C SER A 996 74.11 69.70 26.13
N PRO A 997 73.03 70.46 26.39
CA PRO A 997 72.78 71.03 27.72
C PRO A 997 72.36 69.94 28.72
N ALA A 998 72.89 70.02 29.94
CA ALA A 998 72.57 69.10 31.02
C ALA A 998 72.29 69.78 32.36
N SER A 999 71.42 69.17 33.18
CA SER A 999 71.08 69.60 34.54
C SER A 999 71.21 68.43 35.51
N PHE A 1000 71.84 68.67 36.66
CA PHE A 1000 72.03 67.67 37.71
C PHE A 1000 71.56 68.25 39.05
N SER A 1001 70.63 67.59 39.74
CA SER A 1001 70.18 67.97 41.10
C SER A 1001 70.10 66.74 41.99
N ASP A 1002 70.59 66.85 43.21
CA ASP A 1002 70.51 65.82 44.26
C ASP A 1002 70.95 64.41 43.80
N SER A 1003 71.83 64.36 42.79
CA SER A 1003 72.25 63.13 42.13
C SER A 1003 73.73 62.83 42.39
N PHE A 1004 74.10 61.56 42.39
CA PHE A 1004 75.48 61.11 42.52
C PHE A 1004 75.97 60.66 41.13
N VAL A 1005 76.91 61.39 40.53
CA VAL A 1005 77.39 61.18 39.14
C VAL A 1005 78.89 61.04 39.08
#